data_AF-A0A4Q3ZAG7-F1
#
_entry.id   AF-A0A4Q3ZAG7-F1
#
_cell.length_a   1.000
_cell.length_b   1.000
_cell.length_c   1.000
_cell.angle_alpha   90.00
_cell.angle_beta   90.00
_cell.angle_gamma   90.00
#
_symmetry.space_group_name_H-M   'P 1'
#
loop_
_entity.id
_entity.type
_entity.pdbx_description
1 polymer ?
#
loop_
_entity_poly.entity_id
_entity_poly.type
_entity_poly.pdbx_seq_one_letter_code
_entity_poly.pdbx_strand_id
1 'polypeptide(L)'
;HGHGWNFRGVFKRDREGNLLDKDGKIVSPDDPEKWRKQGEGKFVPPGVNPGKAVHLMDIHAEKGMQCADCHFAQDSHGNGLIYGEVANAVEIGCVDCHGTADDYPTLRTSGPAAPPKGNNLELLRNPDGQRRFEWVEGPGGRRELIQRSIVDPKLEWNVRLVRNSVDPAAPEFNAKAARAKLMSKLGGETGKFEFGAGITPGNRAHEVGKMACFTCHLSWTTSCGGCHLPIEANWKTAVHRYEGETTRNFATYNPQVARDEMYQLGIHQTTKGNIIAPIRSTSALVLSSTNVNRERIYIQQPPISAAGFSSQAFAPHFPHTVRKTETKKCTDCHLSDQDDNNAIMAQLNLLGTNFVNFVGMNAWTGLEKGIEAIRVTEWDEPQAVIGSYLQKYAYPDYFKAHLEHGRELIEWVRGKRFGPKLSGEPHSVEEFANTHHPTGGAARCLQLRGEYMYVAQGKNGFEVYDVASIANKGTSQRIITAPFSPLGHDAKVGSTNATCMALPTGQSISTERNDHIIKYYPENEEQKMGEIYRYAFVTDSVEGLIVVNIETFNDGEPRNNFIKRTVTWNPDNVLAGARHITLGGNYAYIAANSGLVVVDISDPKAPRLAAQLPLNDMRASALQFRYLWATTAEGLQLIDVTKLDKPVLIPEATFPIANAQRVYLARTYAYVAAKQDGLMIVNVTRPL
;
A
#
# COMPACT_ATOMS: atom_id res chain seq x y z
N HIS A 1 -20.06 5.96 -9.76
CA HIS A 1 -18.88 5.21 -9.25
C HIS A 1 -19.04 4.94 -7.75
N GLY A 2 -18.91 3.67 -7.35
CA GLY A 2 -19.25 3.17 -6.00
C GLY A 2 -18.31 3.57 -4.85
N HIS A 3 -17.23 4.32 -5.09
CA HIS A 3 -16.29 4.71 -4.03
C HIS A 3 -16.74 5.92 -3.20
N GLY A 4 -17.66 6.74 -3.71
CA GLY A 4 -18.11 7.98 -3.06
C GLY A 4 -18.92 7.81 -1.77
N TRP A 5 -19.09 6.58 -1.28
CA TRP A 5 -19.97 6.28 -0.14
C TRP A 5 -19.19 5.99 1.16
N ASN A 6 -17.89 5.67 1.09
CA ASN A 6 -17.13 5.22 2.26
C ASN A 6 -16.46 6.38 3.04
N PHE A 7 -16.07 7.46 2.36
CA PHE A 7 -15.41 8.61 3.01
C PHE A 7 -16.39 9.80 3.10
N ARG A 8 -17.32 9.74 4.06
CA ARG A 8 -18.29 10.83 4.31
C ARG A 8 -17.89 11.79 5.43
N GLY A 9 -16.87 11.44 6.20
CA GLY A 9 -16.37 12.25 7.32
C GLY A 9 -14.95 11.85 7.67
N VAL A 10 -13.98 12.51 7.04
CA VAL A 10 -12.55 12.36 7.36
C VAL A 10 -12.14 13.53 8.23
N PHE A 11 -11.61 13.26 9.41
CA PHE A 11 -11.34 14.27 10.42
C PHE A 11 -9.87 14.33 10.78
N LYS A 12 -9.40 15.51 11.14
CA LYS A 12 -8.02 15.76 11.56
C LYS A 12 -7.67 14.90 12.78
N ARG A 13 -6.52 14.22 12.70
CA ARG A 13 -5.97 13.39 13.78
C ARG A 13 -4.49 13.67 14.01
N ASP A 14 -4.02 13.36 15.22
CA ASP A 14 -2.58 13.22 15.48
C ASP A 14 -2.05 11.86 14.99
N ARG A 15 -0.77 11.57 15.23
CA ARG A 15 -0.12 10.33 14.75
C ARG A 15 -0.61 9.09 15.50
N GLU A 16 -1.15 9.29 16.70
CA GLU A 16 -1.71 8.29 17.59
C GLU A 16 -3.19 7.99 17.26
N GLY A 17 -3.82 8.80 16.41
CA GLY A 17 -5.19 8.61 15.93
C GLY A 17 -6.25 9.37 16.72
N ASN A 18 -5.87 10.26 17.65
CA ASN A 18 -6.80 11.08 18.41
C ASN A 18 -7.39 12.19 17.54
N LEU A 19 -8.68 12.47 17.69
CA LEU A 19 -9.35 13.56 16.98
C LEU A 19 -8.83 14.91 17.44
N LEU A 20 -8.63 15.85 16.50
CA LEU A 20 -8.12 17.18 16.81
C LEU A 20 -9.10 18.28 16.41
N ASP A 21 -9.16 19.31 17.25
CA ASP A 21 -9.81 20.57 16.91
C ASP A 21 -8.92 21.48 16.01
N LYS A 22 -9.43 22.68 15.73
CA LYS A 22 -8.75 23.68 14.89
C LYS A 22 -7.41 24.11 15.50
N ASP A 23 -7.31 24.16 16.83
CA ASP A 23 -6.13 24.60 17.58
C ASP A 23 -5.15 23.43 17.81
N GLY A 24 -5.54 22.21 17.43
CA GLY A 24 -4.73 20.99 17.57
C GLY A 24 -4.87 20.32 18.93
N LYS A 25 -5.91 20.65 19.71
CA LYS A 25 -6.20 19.98 20.98
C LYS A 25 -7.01 18.71 20.72
N ILE A 26 -6.78 17.70 21.57
CA ILE A 26 -7.50 16.43 21.52
C ILE A 26 -8.98 16.67 21.83
N VAL A 27 -9.85 16.20 20.96
CA VAL A 27 -11.29 16.13 21.16
C VAL A 27 -11.61 14.74 21.71
N SER A 28 -12.25 14.69 22.88
CA SER A 28 -12.62 13.41 23.51
C SER A 28 -13.50 12.56 22.59
N PRO A 29 -13.26 11.24 22.47
CA PRO A 29 -14.16 10.32 21.78
C PRO A 29 -15.60 10.35 22.32
N ASP A 30 -15.79 10.67 23.60
CA ASP A 30 -17.09 10.73 24.25
C ASP A 30 -17.78 12.10 24.14
N ASP A 31 -17.12 13.10 23.56
CA ASP A 31 -17.71 14.43 23.38
C ASP A 31 -18.93 14.33 22.44
N PRO A 32 -20.13 14.76 22.87
CA PRO A 32 -21.33 14.70 22.02
C PRO A 32 -21.25 15.64 20.82
N GLU A 33 -20.41 16.68 20.88
CA GLU A 33 -20.25 17.70 19.84
C GLU A 33 -19.05 17.47 18.91
N LYS A 34 -18.35 16.34 19.04
CA LYS A 34 -17.16 16.03 18.22
C LYS A 34 -17.43 16.16 16.72
N TRP A 35 -18.59 15.72 16.25
CA TRP A 35 -18.97 15.74 14.82
C TRP A 35 -19.86 16.91 14.45
N ARG A 36 -20.65 17.42 15.41
CA ARG A 36 -21.68 18.44 15.19
C ARG A 36 -22.00 19.13 16.50
N LYS A 37 -21.93 20.46 16.54
CA LYS A 37 -22.29 21.24 17.73
C LYS A 37 -23.79 21.27 17.97
N GLN A 38 -24.19 21.46 19.21
CA GLN A 38 -25.60 21.56 19.58
C GLN A 38 -26.24 22.78 18.88
N GLY A 39 -27.41 22.56 18.27
CA GLY A 39 -28.17 23.61 17.57
C GLY A 39 -27.80 23.80 16.10
N GLU A 40 -26.77 23.12 15.58
CA GLU A 40 -26.45 23.19 14.14
C GLU A 40 -27.36 22.32 13.28
N GLY A 41 -27.97 22.92 12.25
CA GLY A 41 -28.76 22.21 11.25
C GLY A 41 -27.93 21.21 10.42
N LYS A 42 -28.58 20.19 9.84
CA LYS A 42 -27.91 19.08 9.10
C LYS A 42 -26.88 19.58 8.07
N PHE A 43 -27.15 20.71 7.43
CA PHE A 43 -26.24 21.40 6.53
C PHE A 43 -25.88 22.75 7.13
N VAL A 44 -24.61 22.93 7.49
CA VAL A 44 -24.09 24.22 7.97
C VAL A 44 -23.79 25.13 6.77
N PRO A 45 -23.81 26.47 6.95
CA PRO A 45 -23.43 27.40 5.88
C PRO A 45 -22.03 27.10 5.32
N PRO A 46 -21.77 27.42 4.04
CA PRO A 46 -20.43 27.31 3.47
C PRO A 46 -19.38 28.00 4.34
N GLY A 47 -18.26 27.30 4.57
CA GLY A 47 -17.12 27.77 5.35
C GLY A 47 -17.21 27.48 6.85
N VAL A 48 -18.26 26.80 7.31
CA VAL A 48 -18.45 26.47 8.73
C VAL A 48 -18.06 25.01 8.99
N ASN A 49 -17.18 24.78 9.97
CA ASN A 49 -16.90 23.43 10.47
C ASN A 49 -17.99 23.00 11.47
N PRO A 50 -18.75 21.93 11.19
CA PRO A 50 -19.91 21.58 12.00
C PRO A 50 -19.53 21.04 13.39
N GLY A 51 -18.42 20.31 13.52
CA GLY A 51 -17.99 19.71 14.78
C GLY A 51 -17.00 20.55 15.59
N LYS A 52 -16.61 20.01 16.74
CA LYS A 52 -15.33 20.37 17.39
C LYS A 52 -14.14 19.80 16.63
N ALA A 53 -14.25 18.54 16.15
CA ALA A 53 -13.23 17.94 15.31
C ALA A 53 -13.22 18.61 13.92
N VAL A 54 -12.04 18.86 13.37
CA VAL A 54 -11.89 19.49 12.06
C VAL A 54 -12.21 18.48 10.97
N HIS A 55 -13.24 18.76 10.16
CA HIS A 55 -13.56 17.99 8.97
C HIS A 55 -12.59 18.37 7.84
N LEU A 56 -11.86 17.40 7.31
CA LEU A 56 -10.86 17.57 6.25
C LEU A 56 -11.50 17.57 4.85
N MET A 57 -12.54 18.39 4.67
CA MET A 57 -13.17 18.63 3.37
C MET A 57 -12.24 19.46 2.47
N ASP A 58 -12.32 19.31 1.15
CA ASP A 58 -11.65 20.26 0.24
C ASP A 58 -12.00 21.70 0.59
N ILE A 59 -11.02 22.59 0.63
CA ILE A 59 -11.25 23.98 1.01
C ILE A 59 -12.11 24.74 -0.02
N HIS A 60 -12.10 24.33 -1.28
CA HIS A 60 -12.96 24.90 -2.32
C HIS A 60 -14.42 24.51 -2.05
N ALA A 61 -14.66 23.20 -1.83
CA ALA A 61 -15.98 22.68 -1.49
C ALA A 61 -16.49 23.24 -0.15
N GLU A 62 -15.62 23.34 0.86
CA GLU A 62 -15.96 23.93 2.16
C GLU A 62 -16.45 25.37 1.97
N LYS A 63 -15.82 26.16 1.08
CA LYS A 63 -16.23 27.53 0.77
C LYS A 63 -17.39 27.64 -0.22
N GLY A 64 -18.01 26.52 -0.60
CA GLY A 64 -19.24 26.47 -1.39
C GLY A 64 -19.03 26.28 -2.89
N MET A 65 -17.79 26.12 -3.37
CA MET A 65 -17.53 25.86 -4.79
C MET A 65 -18.12 24.50 -5.21
N GLN A 66 -18.69 24.46 -6.41
CA GLN A 66 -19.17 23.25 -7.10
C GLN A 66 -18.22 22.83 -8.22
N CYS A 67 -18.40 21.62 -8.75
CA CYS A 67 -17.54 21.11 -9.84
C CYS A 67 -17.43 22.08 -11.01
N ALA A 68 -18.53 22.73 -11.40
CA ALA A 68 -18.59 23.66 -12.54
C ALA A 68 -17.88 25.01 -12.28
N ASP A 69 -17.51 25.31 -11.04
CA ASP A 69 -16.72 26.50 -10.71
C ASP A 69 -15.26 26.33 -11.14
N CYS A 70 -14.73 25.10 -11.15
CA CYS A 70 -13.35 24.79 -11.52
C CYS A 70 -13.23 24.00 -12.83
N HIS A 71 -14.22 23.20 -13.20
CA HIS A 71 -14.26 22.48 -14.48
C HIS A 71 -15.08 23.24 -15.50
N PHE A 72 -14.40 23.71 -16.55
CA PHE A 72 -14.99 24.61 -17.54
C PHE A 72 -15.64 23.86 -18.71
N ALA A 73 -16.02 24.61 -19.75
CA ALA A 73 -16.77 24.08 -20.89
C ALA A 73 -16.06 22.88 -21.54
N GLN A 74 -14.73 22.93 -21.71
CA GLN A 74 -13.99 21.83 -22.32
C GLN A 74 -13.90 20.61 -21.40
N ASP A 75 -13.63 20.79 -20.12
CA ASP A 75 -13.63 19.69 -19.15
C ASP A 75 -15.00 18.97 -19.09
N SER A 76 -16.09 19.72 -19.30
CA SER A 76 -17.45 19.20 -19.22
C SER A 76 -17.96 18.57 -20.53
N HIS A 77 -17.58 19.11 -21.69
CA HIS A 77 -18.08 18.69 -23.00
C HIS A 77 -17.04 17.94 -23.85
N GLY A 78 -15.79 17.91 -23.40
CA GLY A 78 -14.65 17.39 -24.14
C GLY A 78 -14.14 18.34 -25.22
N ASN A 79 -13.02 17.96 -25.83
CA ASN A 79 -12.46 18.60 -27.03
C ASN A 79 -12.45 17.68 -28.25
N GLY A 80 -13.25 16.61 -28.22
CA GLY A 80 -13.36 15.63 -29.30
C GLY A 80 -12.21 14.62 -29.40
N LEU A 81 -11.22 14.67 -28.50
CA LEU A 81 -10.13 13.70 -28.44
C LEU A 81 -10.44 12.54 -27.48
N ILE A 82 -9.89 11.36 -27.79
CA ILE A 82 -9.89 10.19 -26.90
C ILE A 82 -8.58 10.18 -26.12
N TYR A 83 -8.69 10.11 -24.79
CA TYR A 83 -7.54 10.06 -23.89
C TYR A 83 -7.36 8.66 -23.31
N GLY A 84 -6.09 8.26 -23.10
CA GLY A 84 -5.76 7.00 -22.42
C GLY A 84 -6.15 6.97 -20.94
N GLU A 85 -6.33 8.14 -20.30
CA GLU A 85 -6.77 8.29 -18.91
C GLU A 85 -7.72 9.50 -18.79
N VAL A 86 -8.77 9.39 -18.00
CA VAL A 86 -9.74 10.47 -17.75
C VAL A 86 -9.07 11.76 -17.26
N ALA A 87 -8.07 11.65 -16.38
CA ALA A 87 -7.40 12.83 -15.83
C ALA A 87 -6.50 13.58 -16.86
N ASN A 88 -6.27 13.01 -18.04
CA ASN A 88 -5.61 13.70 -19.14
C ASN A 88 -6.56 14.60 -19.94
N ALA A 89 -7.88 14.44 -19.75
CA ALA A 89 -8.89 15.29 -20.38
C ALA A 89 -9.08 16.64 -19.66
N VAL A 90 -8.38 16.87 -18.54
CA VAL A 90 -8.50 18.09 -17.74
C VAL A 90 -7.59 19.18 -18.30
N GLU A 91 -8.15 20.35 -18.61
CA GLU A 91 -7.38 21.50 -19.10
C GLU A 91 -6.89 22.42 -17.98
N ILE A 92 -7.56 22.43 -16.83
CA ILE A 92 -7.24 23.37 -15.74
C ILE A 92 -6.16 22.80 -14.79
N GLY A 93 -5.20 23.64 -14.42
CA GLY A 93 -4.19 23.39 -13.39
C GLY A 93 -4.29 24.37 -12.22
N CYS A 94 -3.69 24.03 -11.08
CA CYS A 94 -3.69 24.92 -9.91
C CYS A 94 -3.01 26.26 -10.18
N VAL A 95 -1.92 26.26 -10.96
CA VAL A 95 -1.12 27.47 -11.24
C VAL A 95 -1.87 28.46 -12.13
N ASP A 96 -2.87 28.00 -12.89
CA ASP A 96 -3.63 28.83 -13.83
C ASP A 96 -4.48 29.89 -13.10
N CYS A 97 -4.92 29.57 -11.88
CA CYS A 97 -5.67 30.48 -11.00
C CYS A 97 -4.83 31.00 -9.82
N HIS A 98 -3.88 30.22 -9.31
CA HIS A 98 -3.13 30.58 -8.10
C HIS A 98 -1.74 31.18 -8.37
N GLY A 99 -1.21 31.02 -9.58
CA GLY A 99 0.16 31.42 -9.94
C GLY A 99 1.24 30.52 -9.32
N THR A 100 2.46 31.01 -9.34
CA THR A 100 3.65 30.38 -8.75
C THR A 100 4.20 31.24 -7.62
N ALA A 101 5.32 30.82 -7.02
CA ALA A 101 6.03 31.65 -6.06
C ALA A 101 6.63 32.91 -6.72
N ASP A 102 6.91 32.86 -8.02
CA ASP A 102 7.57 33.92 -8.77
C ASP A 102 6.58 34.78 -9.55
N ASP A 103 5.49 34.21 -10.04
CA ASP A 103 4.58 34.86 -10.99
C ASP A 103 3.13 34.79 -10.55
N TYR A 104 2.38 35.84 -10.85
CA TYR A 104 0.92 35.83 -10.77
C TYR A 104 0.33 34.91 -11.86
N PRO A 105 -0.88 34.35 -11.63
CA PRO A 105 -1.54 33.50 -12.61
C PRO A 105 -1.74 34.26 -13.93
N THR A 106 -1.49 33.57 -15.04
CA THR A 106 -1.75 34.09 -16.39
C THR A 106 -3.22 34.00 -16.77
N LEU A 107 -4.04 33.29 -15.97
CA LEU A 107 -5.44 32.96 -16.26
C LEU A 107 -5.61 32.25 -17.61
N ARG A 108 -4.60 31.47 -18.01
CA ARG A 108 -4.64 30.59 -19.18
C ARG A 108 -4.49 29.15 -18.74
N THR A 109 -5.34 28.27 -19.27
CA THR A 109 -5.31 26.86 -18.93
C THR A 109 -4.00 26.19 -19.38
N SER A 110 -3.40 25.35 -18.54
CA SER A 110 -2.10 24.71 -18.80
C SER A 110 -2.08 23.18 -18.60
N GLY A 111 -3.22 22.56 -18.32
CA GLY A 111 -3.36 21.12 -18.13
C GLY A 111 -3.18 20.32 -19.41
N PRO A 112 -3.12 18.98 -19.33
CA PRO A 112 -2.82 18.12 -20.49
C PRO A 112 -3.79 18.26 -21.67
N ALA A 113 -5.06 18.58 -21.42
CA ALA A 113 -6.04 18.81 -22.48
C ALA A 113 -6.11 20.27 -22.96
N ALA A 114 -5.37 21.19 -22.35
CA ALA A 114 -5.38 22.58 -22.75
C ALA A 114 -4.84 22.74 -24.18
N PRO A 115 -5.43 23.63 -25.00
CA PRO A 115 -4.85 23.94 -26.31
C PRO A 115 -3.45 24.57 -26.16
N PRO A 116 -2.60 24.60 -27.19
CA PRO A 116 -1.20 25.07 -27.07
C PRO A 116 -0.99 26.48 -26.50
N LYS A 117 -2.01 27.35 -26.54
CA LYS A 117 -1.98 28.72 -25.97
C LYS A 117 -2.82 28.87 -24.69
N GLY A 118 -3.42 27.78 -24.21
CA GLY A 118 -4.43 27.77 -23.16
C GLY A 118 -5.71 28.50 -23.52
N ASN A 119 -6.82 28.10 -22.90
CA ASN A 119 -8.06 28.86 -22.92
C ASN A 119 -7.93 30.05 -21.96
N ASN A 120 -8.35 31.24 -22.39
CA ASN A 120 -8.27 32.45 -21.57
C ASN A 120 -9.47 32.54 -20.61
N LEU A 121 -9.22 32.34 -19.32
CA LEU A 121 -10.22 32.37 -18.27
C LEU A 121 -10.77 33.78 -18.01
N GLU A 122 -10.06 34.84 -18.40
CA GLU A 122 -10.53 36.24 -18.29
C GLU A 122 -11.74 36.53 -19.19
N LEU A 123 -11.94 35.70 -20.23
CA LEU A 123 -13.06 35.82 -21.15
C LEU A 123 -14.31 35.08 -20.66
N LEU A 124 -14.19 34.22 -19.64
CA LEU A 124 -15.32 33.47 -19.10
C LEU A 124 -16.31 34.41 -18.43
N ARG A 125 -17.58 34.26 -18.79
CA ARG A 125 -18.69 34.99 -18.20
C ARG A 125 -19.73 34.04 -17.60
N ASN A 126 -20.34 34.49 -16.53
CA ASN A 126 -21.50 33.83 -15.94
C ASN A 126 -22.79 34.26 -16.66
N PRO A 127 -23.93 33.55 -16.46
CA PRO A 127 -25.21 33.87 -17.10
C PRO A 127 -25.72 35.28 -16.83
N ASP A 128 -25.28 35.91 -15.75
CA ASP A 128 -25.57 37.30 -15.39
C ASP A 128 -24.68 38.32 -16.14
N GLY A 129 -23.79 37.86 -17.02
CA GLY A 129 -22.89 38.68 -17.84
C GLY A 129 -21.59 39.09 -17.14
N GLN A 130 -21.46 38.87 -15.82
CA GLN A 130 -20.24 39.20 -15.08
C GLN A 130 -19.09 38.27 -15.46
N ARG A 131 -17.85 38.78 -15.35
CA ARG A 131 -16.67 37.94 -15.55
C ARG A 131 -16.55 36.93 -14.42
N ARG A 132 -16.25 35.67 -14.77
CA ARG A 132 -16.03 34.63 -13.77
C ARG A 132 -14.75 34.87 -12.99
N PHE A 133 -13.68 35.26 -13.69
CA PHE A 133 -12.41 35.67 -13.08
C PHE A 133 -12.18 37.15 -13.36
N GLU A 134 -11.86 37.91 -12.32
CA GLU A 134 -11.65 39.35 -12.45
C GLU A 134 -10.57 39.84 -11.50
N TRP A 135 -9.67 40.66 -12.03
CA TRP A 135 -8.73 41.41 -11.21
C TRP A 135 -9.40 42.69 -10.73
N VAL A 136 -9.48 42.85 -9.42
CA VAL A 136 -10.08 44.01 -8.75
C VAL A 136 -9.04 44.73 -7.90
N GLU A 137 -9.30 45.99 -7.61
CA GLU A 137 -8.51 46.75 -6.64
C GLU A 137 -9.07 46.48 -5.24
N GLY A 138 -8.28 45.79 -4.43
CA GLY A 138 -8.60 45.46 -3.05
C GLY A 138 -8.16 46.56 -2.06
N PRO A 139 -8.39 46.34 -0.75
CA PRO A 139 -8.02 47.29 0.29
C PRO A 139 -6.54 47.67 0.25
N GLY A 140 -6.27 48.98 0.19
CA GLY A 140 -4.91 49.53 0.11
C GLY A 140 -4.31 49.58 -1.30
N GLY A 141 -5.14 49.56 -2.35
CA GLY A 141 -4.70 49.70 -3.75
C GLY A 141 -4.03 48.45 -4.32
N ARG A 142 -4.12 47.32 -3.62
CA ARG A 142 -3.50 46.06 -4.03
C ARG A 142 -4.40 45.33 -5.02
N ARG A 143 -3.78 44.73 -6.04
CA ARG A 143 -4.51 43.96 -7.04
C ARG A 143 -4.88 42.58 -6.47
N GLU A 144 -6.17 42.26 -6.46
CA GLU A 144 -6.72 41.00 -5.99
C GLU A 144 -7.42 40.26 -7.13
N LEU A 145 -7.36 38.93 -7.14
CA LEU A 145 -8.05 38.11 -8.12
C LEU A 145 -9.29 37.51 -7.46
N ILE A 146 -10.47 37.83 -7.99
CA ILE A 146 -11.72 37.21 -7.54
C ILE A 146 -12.20 36.17 -8.56
N GLN A 147 -12.87 35.15 -8.04
CA GLN A 147 -13.61 34.16 -8.80
C GLN A 147 -15.08 34.19 -8.34
N ARG A 148 -16.02 34.23 -9.28
CA ARG A 148 -17.47 34.18 -9.00
C ARG A 148 -18.03 32.79 -9.24
N SER A 149 -18.98 32.36 -8.43
CA SER A 149 -19.65 31.07 -8.64
C SER A 149 -20.50 31.09 -9.90
N ILE A 150 -20.47 30.00 -10.66
CA ILE A 150 -21.37 29.79 -11.79
C ILE A 150 -22.80 29.40 -11.35
N VAL A 151 -22.94 28.82 -10.16
CA VAL A 151 -24.23 28.31 -9.67
C VAL A 151 -24.92 29.27 -8.70
N ASP A 152 -24.16 30.05 -7.93
CA ASP A 152 -24.69 31.01 -6.97
C ASP A 152 -24.19 32.43 -7.28
N PRO A 153 -25.01 33.31 -7.89
CA PRO A 153 -24.58 34.65 -8.28
C PRO A 153 -24.25 35.56 -7.08
N LYS A 154 -24.57 35.16 -5.85
CA LYS A 154 -24.22 35.90 -4.62
C LYS A 154 -22.88 35.49 -4.03
N LEU A 155 -22.27 34.43 -4.56
CA LEU A 155 -21.06 33.84 -4.02
C LEU A 155 -19.85 34.20 -4.89
N GLU A 156 -18.86 34.84 -4.27
CA GLU A 156 -17.57 35.13 -4.85
C GLU A 156 -16.45 34.85 -3.85
N TRP A 157 -15.27 34.54 -4.38
CA TRP A 157 -14.10 34.17 -3.60
C TRP A 157 -12.89 34.97 -4.01
N ASN A 158 -12.15 35.43 -3.02
CA ASN A 158 -10.83 36.00 -3.21
C ASN A 158 -9.81 34.87 -3.38
N VAL A 159 -9.26 34.73 -4.58
CA VAL A 159 -8.33 33.65 -4.95
C VAL A 159 -7.00 33.87 -4.24
N ARG A 160 -6.49 32.83 -3.59
CA ARG A 160 -5.22 32.91 -2.85
C ARG A 160 -4.04 32.78 -3.79
N LEU A 161 -3.25 33.84 -3.93
CA LEU A 161 -2.11 33.89 -4.86
C LEU A 161 -0.84 33.38 -4.18
N VAL A 162 -0.13 32.44 -4.81
CA VAL A 162 1.07 31.81 -4.23
C VAL A 162 2.18 32.85 -4.01
N ARG A 163 2.39 33.76 -4.97
CA ARG A 163 3.35 34.86 -4.87
C ARG A 163 3.17 35.70 -3.60
N ASN A 164 1.93 36.06 -3.25
CA ASN A 164 1.65 36.84 -2.04
C ASN A 164 1.93 36.04 -0.75
N SER A 165 1.80 34.70 -0.79
CA SER A 165 2.07 33.87 0.40
C SER A 165 3.55 33.74 0.75
N VAL A 166 4.45 34.08 -0.19
CA VAL A 166 5.90 33.98 -0.01
C VAL A 166 6.62 35.33 0.04
N ASP A 167 5.91 36.41 -0.28
CA ASP A 167 6.42 37.79 -0.24
C ASP A 167 6.28 38.39 1.17
N PRO A 168 7.37 38.70 1.89
CA PRO A 168 7.30 39.31 3.23
C PRO A 168 6.59 40.66 3.29
N ALA A 169 6.46 41.37 2.16
CA ALA A 169 5.75 42.64 2.08
C ALA A 169 4.22 42.46 1.95
N ALA A 170 3.76 41.26 1.60
CA ALA A 170 2.35 40.98 1.43
C ALA A 170 1.67 40.65 2.78
N PRO A 171 0.48 41.21 3.08
CA PRO A 171 -0.36 40.84 4.22
C PRO A 171 -0.68 39.34 4.33
N GLU A 172 -0.66 38.61 3.22
CA GLU A 172 -0.90 37.16 3.18
C GLU A 172 0.36 36.32 3.41
N PHE A 173 1.50 36.96 3.70
CA PHE A 173 2.78 36.28 3.93
C PHE A 173 2.67 35.17 4.95
N ASN A 174 3.26 34.02 4.62
CA ASN A 174 3.37 32.90 5.52
C ASN A 174 4.79 32.33 5.48
N ALA A 175 5.53 32.52 6.57
CA ALA A 175 6.92 32.05 6.67
C ALA A 175 7.08 30.54 6.43
N LYS A 176 6.08 29.71 6.78
CA LYS A 176 6.13 28.26 6.51
C LYS A 176 5.94 27.97 5.02
N ALA A 177 5.03 28.69 4.36
CA ALA A 177 4.84 28.58 2.92
C ALA A 177 6.09 29.05 2.15
N ALA A 178 6.65 30.21 2.53
CA ALA A 178 7.90 30.72 1.99
C ALA A 178 9.05 29.71 2.14
N ARG A 179 9.22 29.13 3.34
CA ARG A 179 10.20 28.07 3.55
C ARG A 179 9.96 26.87 2.65
N ALA A 180 8.75 26.33 2.58
CA ALA A 180 8.47 25.14 1.77
C ALA A 180 8.67 25.37 0.25
N LYS A 181 8.32 26.55 -0.26
CA LYS A 181 8.37 26.89 -1.69
C LYS A 181 9.71 27.43 -2.16
N LEU A 182 10.48 28.08 -1.29
CA LEU A 182 11.73 28.78 -1.64
C LEU A 182 12.97 28.11 -1.03
N MET A 183 12.84 26.91 -0.45
CA MET A 183 13.97 26.16 0.11
C MET A 183 14.90 25.66 -0.98
N SER A 184 16.20 25.79 -0.74
CA SER A 184 17.28 25.30 -1.60
C SER A 184 17.39 23.78 -1.56
N LYS A 185 17.67 23.16 -2.72
CA LYS A 185 18.02 21.73 -2.81
C LYS A 185 19.46 21.44 -2.38
N LEU A 186 20.33 22.45 -2.30
CA LEU A 186 21.74 22.32 -1.92
C LEU A 186 21.94 21.98 -0.44
N GLY A 187 20.89 22.04 0.38
CA GLY A 187 20.96 21.68 1.79
C GLY A 187 21.40 20.23 2.01
N GLY A 188 21.06 19.31 1.10
CA GLY A 188 21.49 17.91 1.20
C GLY A 188 23.01 17.72 1.03
N GLU A 189 23.68 18.61 0.30
CA GLU A 189 25.13 18.55 0.06
C GLU A 189 25.90 19.39 1.09
N THR A 190 25.36 20.57 1.43
CA THR A 190 26.04 21.57 2.25
C THR A 190 25.73 21.45 3.76
N GLY A 191 24.68 20.70 4.12
CA GLY A 191 24.10 20.69 5.46
C GLY A 191 23.35 21.98 5.83
N LYS A 192 23.26 22.97 4.92
CA LYS A 192 22.60 24.26 5.14
C LYS A 192 21.32 24.36 4.32
N PHE A 193 20.18 24.22 5.00
CA PHE A 193 18.85 24.29 4.39
C PHE A 193 18.33 25.73 4.28
N GLU A 194 19.00 26.54 3.44
CA GLU A 194 18.62 27.93 3.18
C GLU A 194 17.29 28.03 2.41
N PHE A 195 16.56 29.12 2.60
CA PHE A 195 15.35 29.42 1.83
C PHE A 195 15.17 30.94 1.64
N GLY A 196 14.53 31.34 0.54
CA GLY A 196 14.16 32.74 0.30
C GLY A 196 14.12 33.11 -1.17
N ALA A 197 13.68 34.34 -1.47
CA ALA A 197 13.53 34.82 -2.84
C ALA A 197 14.85 34.87 -3.63
N GLY A 198 15.99 34.93 -2.93
CA GLY A 198 17.32 34.85 -3.54
C GLY A 198 17.69 33.47 -4.10
N ILE A 199 16.93 32.42 -3.76
CA ILE A 199 17.12 31.08 -4.34
C ILE A 199 16.44 31.03 -5.70
N THR A 200 17.25 30.91 -6.75
CA THR A 200 16.78 30.82 -8.13
C THR A 200 15.87 29.59 -8.33
N PRO A 201 14.87 29.65 -9.23
CA PRO A 201 13.93 28.55 -9.42
C PRO A 201 14.58 27.18 -9.63
N GLY A 202 15.61 27.09 -10.46
CA GLY A 202 16.34 25.84 -10.73
C GLY A 202 17.23 25.32 -9.58
N ASN A 203 17.29 26.05 -8.45
CA ASN A 203 17.99 25.63 -7.23
C ASN A 203 17.02 25.31 -6.08
N ARG A 204 15.70 25.39 -6.29
CA ARG A 204 14.72 25.08 -5.26
C ARG A 204 14.50 23.58 -5.13
N ALA A 205 14.23 23.11 -3.91
CA ALA A 205 13.94 21.70 -3.63
C ALA A 205 12.63 21.22 -4.28
N HIS A 206 11.66 22.11 -4.45
CA HIS A 206 10.33 21.81 -4.99
C HIS A 206 10.03 22.71 -6.20
N GLU A 207 10.76 22.51 -7.29
CA GLU A 207 10.61 23.31 -8.51
C GLU A 207 9.19 23.19 -9.11
N VAL A 208 8.70 24.29 -9.68
CA VAL A 208 7.43 24.29 -10.43
C VAL A 208 7.58 23.34 -11.62
N GLY A 209 6.61 22.44 -11.81
CA GLY A 209 6.66 21.44 -12.88
C GLY A 209 7.55 20.23 -12.58
N LYS A 210 8.07 20.07 -11.35
CA LYS A 210 8.68 18.81 -10.87
C LYS A 210 7.86 18.09 -9.81
N MET A 211 6.95 18.81 -9.14
CA MET A 211 6.05 18.28 -8.14
C MET A 211 4.67 18.92 -8.28
N ALA A 212 3.61 18.12 -8.21
CA ALA A 212 2.25 18.61 -8.26
C ALA A 212 1.95 19.46 -7.01
N CYS A 213 1.24 20.58 -7.13
CA CYS A 213 0.92 21.44 -5.97
C CYS A 213 0.19 20.68 -4.86
N PHE A 214 -0.73 19.79 -5.25
CA PHE A 214 -1.51 18.98 -4.31
C PHE A 214 -0.66 17.97 -3.51
N THR A 215 0.60 17.72 -3.88
CA THR A 215 1.56 16.94 -3.07
C THR A 215 1.81 17.52 -1.69
N CYS A 216 1.72 18.85 -1.53
CA CYS A 216 1.79 19.46 -0.21
C CYS A 216 0.39 19.79 0.32
N HIS A 217 -0.53 20.16 -0.57
CA HIS A 217 -1.80 20.76 -0.17
C HIS A 217 -2.89 19.76 0.18
N LEU A 218 -2.80 18.48 -0.21
CA LEU A 218 -3.77 17.47 0.23
C LEU A 218 -3.62 17.18 1.73
N SER A 219 -4.75 17.20 2.43
CA SER A 219 -4.81 16.81 3.84
C SER A 219 -4.72 15.30 4.01
N TRP A 220 -5.40 14.55 3.15
CA TRP A 220 -5.43 13.08 3.15
C TRP A 220 -5.61 12.54 1.74
N THR A 221 -5.28 11.27 1.55
CA THR A 221 -5.47 10.54 0.28
C THR A 221 -6.25 9.27 0.55
N THR A 222 -7.19 8.92 -0.34
CA THR A 222 -7.84 7.62 -0.26
C THR A 222 -6.82 6.54 -0.58
N SER A 223 -6.70 5.53 0.25
CA SER A 223 -6.01 4.28 -0.07
C SER A 223 -6.95 3.11 0.13
N CYS A 224 -6.99 2.21 -0.85
CA CYS A 224 -7.83 1.02 -0.81
C CYS A 224 -6.95 -0.23 -0.96
N GLY A 225 -7.11 -1.19 -0.06
CA GLY A 225 -6.39 -2.46 -0.08
C GLY A 225 -7.36 -3.65 -0.09
N GLY A 226 -7.08 -4.65 -0.92
CA GLY A 226 -7.78 -5.93 -0.90
C GLY A 226 -9.26 -5.85 -1.30
N CYS A 227 -9.62 -5.11 -2.36
CA CYS A 227 -11.01 -5.13 -2.83
C CYS A 227 -11.36 -6.56 -3.28
N HIS A 228 -12.24 -7.20 -2.52
CA HIS A 228 -12.60 -8.59 -2.75
C HIS A 228 -13.80 -8.66 -3.71
N LEU A 229 -13.65 -9.51 -4.72
CA LEU A 229 -14.69 -9.84 -5.68
C LEU A 229 -15.06 -11.33 -5.52
N PRO A 230 -16.02 -11.67 -4.65
CA PRO A 230 -16.58 -13.01 -4.62
C PRO A 230 -17.53 -13.20 -5.80
N ILE A 231 -17.24 -14.21 -6.62
CA ILE A 231 -17.94 -14.54 -7.86
C ILE A 231 -18.77 -15.81 -7.66
N GLU A 232 -20.06 -15.72 -7.89
CA GLU A 232 -20.96 -16.87 -8.01
C GLU A 232 -21.07 -17.29 -9.47
N ALA A 233 -20.39 -18.37 -9.82
CA ALA A 233 -20.35 -18.88 -11.19
C ALA A 233 -21.66 -19.58 -11.56
N ASN A 234 -22.09 -19.41 -12.81
CA ASN A 234 -23.37 -19.84 -13.35
C ASN A 234 -24.62 -19.21 -12.72
N TRP A 235 -24.47 -18.15 -11.94
CA TRP A 235 -25.60 -17.36 -11.43
C TRP A 235 -26.03 -16.32 -12.46
N LYS A 236 -27.20 -16.51 -13.09
CA LYS A 236 -27.72 -15.58 -14.09
C LYS A 236 -28.27 -14.33 -13.41
N THR A 237 -27.69 -13.16 -13.70
CA THR A 237 -28.15 -11.87 -13.18
C THR A 237 -28.23 -10.83 -14.28
N ALA A 238 -29.16 -9.87 -14.15
CA ALA A 238 -29.20 -8.69 -15.01
C ALA A 238 -28.07 -7.73 -14.61
N VAL A 239 -27.37 -7.17 -15.59
CA VAL A 239 -26.32 -6.18 -15.33
C VAL A 239 -26.96 -4.85 -14.96
N HIS A 240 -26.51 -4.21 -13.88
CA HIS A 240 -26.98 -2.88 -13.46
C HIS A 240 -26.37 -1.71 -14.26
N ARG A 241 -25.92 -1.97 -15.50
CA ARG A 241 -25.38 -0.97 -16.44
C ARG A 241 -26.39 -0.70 -17.54
N TYR A 242 -26.16 0.37 -18.31
CA TYR A 242 -27.05 0.85 -19.38
C TYR A 242 -27.23 -0.13 -20.56
N GLU A 243 -26.52 -1.26 -20.56
CA GLU A 243 -26.49 -2.24 -21.64
C GLU A 243 -27.67 -3.23 -21.62
N GLY A 244 -28.36 -3.41 -20.47
CA GLY A 244 -29.54 -4.29 -20.36
C GLY A 244 -29.25 -5.80 -20.50
N GLU A 245 -27.97 -6.19 -20.49
CA GLU A 245 -27.55 -7.57 -20.69
C GLU A 245 -27.71 -8.45 -19.43
N THR A 246 -27.64 -9.77 -19.63
CA THR A 246 -27.54 -10.73 -18.51
C THR A 246 -26.20 -11.44 -18.55
N THR A 247 -25.54 -11.52 -17.39
CA THR A 247 -24.30 -12.32 -17.22
C THR A 247 -24.60 -13.57 -16.41
N ARG A 248 -23.75 -14.60 -16.55
CA ARG A 248 -23.82 -15.84 -15.77
C ARG A 248 -22.75 -15.94 -14.67
N ASN A 249 -22.07 -14.84 -14.36
CA ASN A 249 -21.11 -14.75 -13.28
C ASN A 249 -21.46 -13.51 -12.45
N PHE A 250 -22.09 -13.72 -11.31
CA PHE A 250 -22.44 -12.63 -10.42
C PHE A 250 -21.25 -12.31 -9.52
N ALA A 251 -20.75 -11.08 -9.58
CA ALA A 251 -19.68 -10.61 -8.71
C ALA A 251 -20.21 -9.45 -7.86
N THR A 252 -20.12 -9.57 -6.54
CA THR A 252 -20.31 -8.40 -5.66
C THR A 252 -18.97 -7.70 -5.45
N TYR A 253 -19.00 -6.38 -5.19
CA TYR A 253 -17.79 -5.59 -4.96
C TYR A 253 -17.70 -5.22 -3.48
N ASN A 254 -16.75 -5.82 -2.76
CA ASN A 254 -16.59 -5.65 -1.31
C ASN A 254 -15.23 -5.02 -0.98
N PRO A 255 -15.18 -3.70 -0.68
CA PRO A 255 -13.94 -3.07 -0.24
C PRO A 255 -13.56 -3.57 1.16
N GLN A 256 -12.47 -4.35 1.27
CA GLN A 256 -12.03 -4.90 2.57
C GLN A 256 -11.33 -3.84 3.42
N VAL A 257 -10.46 -3.02 2.81
CA VAL A 257 -9.72 -1.96 3.53
C VAL A 257 -9.81 -0.65 2.76
N ALA A 258 -10.34 0.39 3.40
CA ALA A 258 -10.30 1.77 2.94
C ALA A 258 -9.72 2.65 4.06
N ARG A 259 -8.68 3.43 3.75
CA ARG A 259 -7.92 4.24 4.72
C ARG A 259 -7.64 5.64 4.17
N ASP A 260 -7.63 6.63 5.05
CA ASP A 260 -7.21 8.01 4.78
C ASP A 260 -5.80 8.34 5.36
N GLU A 261 -5.26 7.44 6.18
CA GLU A 261 -3.99 7.60 6.90
C GLU A 261 -2.76 7.25 6.06
N MET A 262 -2.97 6.77 4.84
CA MET A 262 -1.90 6.38 3.92
C MET A 262 -1.61 7.53 2.95
N TYR A 263 -0.39 8.08 3.03
CA TYR A 263 0.14 9.06 2.10
C TYR A 263 1.40 8.52 1.43
N GLN A 264 1.40 8.49 0.10
CA GLN A 264 2.40 7.81 -0.72
C GLN A 264 2.72 8.68 -1.92
N LEU A 265 3.98 8.68 -2.34
CA LEU A 265 4.45 9.46 -3.48
C LEU A 265 4.87 8.54 -4.62
N GLY A 266 4.60 8.97 -5.84
CA GLY A 266 5.07 8.33 -7.06
C GLY A 266 5.31 9.35 -8.15
N ILE A 267 5.62 8.86 -9.34
CA ILE A 267 5.87 9.67 -10.53
C ILE A 267 4.64 9.60 -11.43
N HIS A 268 4.15 10.76 -11.85
CA HIS A 268 3.06 10.86 -12.81
C HIS A 268 3.55 10.43 -14.20
N GLN A 269 2.66 9.92 -15.05
CA GLN A 269 2.98 9.59 -16.44
C GLN A 269 3.58 10.76 -17.24
N THR A 270 4.26 10.45 -18.34
CA THR A 270 4.96 11.40 -19.22
C THR A 270 4.08 12.53 -19.74
N THR A 271 2.78 12.29 -19.99
CA THR A 271 1.82 13.32 -20.42
C THR A 271 1.64 14.45 -19.40
N LYS A 272 2.03 14.23 -18.14
CA LYS A 272 2.03 15.26 -17.09
C LYS A 272 3.44 15.61 -16.61
N GLY A 273 4.46 15.34 -17.44
CA GLY A 273 5.83 15.81 -17.25
C GLY A 273 6.67 15.04 -16.23
N ASN A 274 6.31 13.80 -15.89
CA ASN A 274 7.03 12.99 -14.90
C ASN A 274 7.16 13.67 -13.53
N ILE A 275 6.13 14.42 -13.13
CA ILE A 275 6.12 15.13 -11.85
C ILE A 275 5.85 14.19 -10.68
N ILE A 276 6.42 14.51 -9.53
CA ILE A 276 6.08 13.85 -8.27
C ILE A 276 4.64 14.19 -7.92
N ALA A 277 3.84 13.16 -7.63
CA ALA A 277 2.46 13.31 -7.20
C ALA A 277 2.09 12.26 -6.14
N PRO A 278 1.12 12.59 -5.27
CA PRO A 278 0.47 11.60 -4.44
C PRO A 278 -0.15 10.49 -5.28
N ILE A 279 0.11 9.26 -4.87
CA ILE A 279 -0.44 8.07 -5.47
C ILE A 279 -1.31 7.33 -4.46
N ARG A 280 -2.15 6.43 -4.95
CA ARG A 280 -2.88 5.47 -4.12
C ARG A 280 -2.86 4.09 -4.75
N SER A 281 -3.04 3.08 -3.91
CA SER A 281 -3.46 1.76 -4.39
C SER A 281 -4.83 1.86 -5.06
N THR A 282 -4.93 1.39 -6.30
CA THR A 282 -6.13 1.45 -7.13
C THR A 282 -6.77 0.08 -7.20
N SER A 283 -7.71 -0.14 -6.28
CA SER A 283 -8.59 -1.31 -6.24
C SER A 283 -7.92 -2.67 -6.00
N ALA A 284 -6.63 -2.76 -5.61
CA ALA A 284 -5.90 -3.95 -5.13
C ALA A 284 -6.72 -5.25 -5.07
N LEU A 285 -7.00 -5.81 -6.25
CA LEU A 285 -8.10 -6.78 -6.41
C LEU A 285 -7.69 -8.14 -5.87
N VAL A 286 -8.64 -8.79 -5.22
CA VAL A 286 -8.53 -10.15 -4.74
C VAL A 286 -9.80 -10.88 -5.15
N LEU A 287 -9.68 -12.05 -5.78
CA LEU A 287 -10.80 -12.75 -6.40
C LEU A 287 -11.07 -14.07 -5.69
N SER A 288 -12.35 -14.38 -5.49
CA SER A 288 -12.78 -15.74 -5.11
C SER A 288 -13.92 -16.17 -6.01
N SER A 289 -14.08 -17.47 -6.22
CA SER A 289 -15.27 -17.96 -6.92
C SER A 289 -15.81 -19.25 -6.36
N THR A 290 -17.14 -19.34 -6.35
CA THR A 290 -17.91 -20.52 -5.99
C THR A 290 -18.73 -20.99 -7.19
N ASN A 291 -18.70 -22.28 -7.50
CA ASN A 291 -19.50 -22.85 -8.59
C ASN A 291 -20.86 -23.41 -8.09
N VAL A 292 -21.67 -23.94 -9.02
CA VAL A 292 -23.00 -24.50 -8.73
C VAL A 292 -22.97 -25.69 -7.76
N ASN A 293 -21.85 -26.43 -7.71
CA ASN A 293 -21.65 -27.51 -6.75
C ASN A 293 -21.29 -26.99 -5.35
N ARG A 294 -21.18 -25.67 -5.17
CA ARG A 294 -20.67 -24.98 -3.97
C ARG A 294 -19.21 -25.32 -3.68
N GLU A 295 -18.43 -25.57 -4.72
CA GLU A 295 -16.98 -25.69 -4.63
C GLU A 295 -16.37 -24.29 -4.73
N ARG A 296 -15.46 -23.96 -3.81
CA ARG A 296 -14.64 -22.75 -3.88
C ARG A 296 -13.48 -23.05 -4.81
N ILE A 297 -13.62 -22.67 -6.09
CA ILE A 297 -12.70 -23.05 -7.16
C ILE A 297 -11.36 -22.31 -7.08
N TYR A 298 -11.37 -21.08 -6.58
CA TYR A 298 -10.19 -20.34 -6.13
C TYR A 298 -10.61 -19.39 -5.02
N ILE A 299 -9.71 -19.15 -4.09
CA ILE A 299 -9.95 -18.28 -2.94
C ILE A 299 -8.91 -17.19 -2.87
N GLN A 300 -9.41 -15.96 -2.74
CA GLN A 300 -8.64 -14.76 -2.47
C GLN A 300 -7.34 -14.65 -3.30
N GLN A 301 -7.45 -14.95 -4.59
CA GLN A 301 -6.33 -14.91 -5.52
C GLN A 301 -6.18 -13.50 -6.12
N PRO A 302 -5.02 -12.84 -5.95
CA PRO A 302 -4.75 -11.59 -6.64
C PRO A 302 -4.38 -11.87 -8.10
N PRO A 303 -5.05 -11.23 -9.08
CA PRO A 303 -4.73 -11.44 -10.48
C PRO A 303 -3.40 -10.79 -10.87
N ILE A 304 -2.83 -11.25 -11.99
CA ILE A 304 -1.65 -10.67 -12.63
C ILE A 304 -2.12 -9.89 -13.87
N SER A 305 -1.70 -8.64 -14.01
CA SER A 305 -2.03 -7.79 -15.16
C SER A 305 -1.43 -8.34 -16.47
N ALA A 306 -1.90 -7.83 -17.60
CA ALA A 306 -1.34 -8.17 -18.91
C ALA A 306 0.15 -7.80 -19.03
N ALA A 307 0.58 -6.73 -18.35
CA ALA A 307 1.97 -6.28 -18.27
C ALA A 307 2.80 -7.05 -17.22
N GLY A 308 2.21 -8.01 -16.51
CA GLY A 308 2.91 -8.86 -15.54
C GLY A 308 2.92 -8.35 -14.09
N PHE A 309 2.36 -7.17 -13.81
CA PHE A 309 2.31 -6.60 -12.45
C PHE A 309 1.17 -7.21 -11.61
N SER A 310 1.33 -7.15 -10.29
CA SER A 310 0.28 -7.51 -9.33
C SER A 310 -0.96 -6.61 -9.50
N SER A 311 -2.12 -7.16 -9.16
CA SER A 311 -3.38 -6.40 -9.02
C SER A 311 -3.30 -5.27 -7.99
N GLN A 312 -2.29 -5.26 -7.12
CA GLN A 312 -1.97 -4.15 -6.22
C GLN A 312 -1.24 -3.02 -6.96
N ALA A 313 -1.91 -2.44 -7.95
CA ALA A 313 -1.39 -1.32 -8.73
C ALA A 313 -1.57 0.02 -8.02
N PHE A 314 -0.65 0.95 -8.27
CA PHE A 314 -0.72 2.33 -7.77
C PHE A 314 -0.95 3.29 -8.92
N ALA A 315 -1.74 4.35 -8.68
CA ALA A 315 -1.96 5.41 -9.65
C ALA A 315 -1.90 6.78 -8.98
N PRO A 316 -1.39 7.82 -9.67
CA PRO A 316 -1.52 9.20 -9.24
C PRO A 316 -2.99 9.54 -8.92
N HIS A 317 -3.20 10.27 -7.84
CA HIS A 317 -4.56 10.51 -7.38
C HIS A 317 -4.77 11.88 -6.75
N PHE A 318 -5.79 12.57 -7.24
CA PHE A 318 -6.30 13.81 -6.68
C PHE A 318 -7.70 13.57 -6.06
N PRO A 319 -7.80 13.38 -4.73
CA PRO A 319 -9.06 13.05 -4.05
C PRO A 319 -9.95 14.27 -3.78
N HIS A 320 -9.56 15.48 -4.20
CA HIS A 320 -10.22 16.74 -3.81
C HIS A 320 -10.27 16.90 -2.28
N THR A 321 -9.09 17.04 -1.66
CA THR A 321 -8.94 17.20 -0.20
C THR A 321 -7.95 18.30 0.13
N VAL A 322 -7.78 19.28 -0.77
CA VAL A 322 -6.77 20.34 -0.58
C VAL A 322 -7.18 21.28 0.53
N ARG A 323 -6.20 21.71 1.32
CA ARG A 323 -6.39 22.60 2.48
C ARG A 323 -5.43 23.77 2.42
N LYS A 324 -5.79 24.81 3.17
CA LYS A 324 -4.92 25.97 3.43
C LYS A 324 -4.04 25.76 4.67
N THR A 325 -4.52 25.04 5.67
CA THR A 325 -3.89 24.88 6.98
C THR A 325 -3.50 23.44 7.27
N GLU A 326 -4.40 22.48 7.09
CA GLU A 326 -4.15 21.05 7.31
C GLU A 326 -3.43 20.41 6.11
N THR A 327 -2.24 20.92 5.80
CA THR A 327 -1.38 20.49 4.69
C THR A 327 -0.23 19.61 5.20
N LYS A 328 0.49 18.96 4.27
CA LYS A 328 1.68 18.17 4.61
C LYS A 328 2.80 19.08 5.12
N LYS A 329 3.47 18.62 6.17
CA LYS A 329 4.62 19.25 6.82
C LYS A 329 5.91 18.58 6.34
N CYS A 330 7.06 19.18 6.68
CA CYS A 330 8.37 18.65 6.29
C CYS A 330 8.56 17.19 6.74
N THR A 331 8.21 16.86 7.99
CA THR A 331 8.37 15.51 8.54
C THR A 331 7.30 14.51 8.10
N ASP A 332 6.36 14.92 7.25
CA ASP A 332 5.47 13.99 6.56
C ASP A 332 6.11 13.45 5.26
N CYS A 333 7.17 14.09 4.76
CA CYS A 333 7.86 13.75 3.51
C CYS A 333 9.39 13.63 3.61
N HIS A 334 9.98 14.07 4.72
CA HIS A 334 11.41 14.03 5.00
C HIS A 334 11.66 13.41 6.36
N LEU A 335 12.87 12.88 6.58
CA LEU A 335 13.26 12.32 7.86
C LEU A 335 13.16 13.37 8.97
N SER A 336 12.68 12.92 10.12
CA SER A 336 12.54 13.73 11.33
C SER A 336 13.84 13.69 12.12
N ASP A 337 14.31 14.83 12.61
CA ASP A 337 15.48 14.90 13.51
C ASP A 337 15.22 14.18 14.84
N GLN A 338 13.95 13.90 15.18
CA GLN A 338 13.56 13.11 16.35
C GLN A 338 13.56 11.60 16.07
N ASP A 339 13.92 11.19 14.85
CA ASP A 339 13.91 9.82 14.34
C ASP A 339 12.58 9.07 14.52
N ASP A 340 11.47 9.82 14.55
CA ASP A 340 10.14 9.34 14.94
C ASP A 340 9.22 8.99 13.75
N ASN A 341 9.74 8.99 12.52
CA ASN A 341 8.93 8.88 11.31
C ASN A 341 9.45 7.86 10.27
N ASN A 342 10.35 6.95 10.64
CA ASN A 342 10.88 5.93 9.72
C ASN A 342 9.78 5.06 9.06
N ALA A 343 8.76 4.65 9.82
CA ALA A 343 7.62 3.92 9.27
C ALA A 343 6.82 4.78 8.27
N ILE A 344 6.66 6.08 8.54
CA ILE A 344 6.00 7.01 7.60
C ILE A 344 6.82 7.11 6.31
N MET A 345 8.14 7.23 6.42
CA MET A 345 9.04 7.28 5.27
C MET A 345 9.03 5.99 4.45
N ALA A 346 8.98 4.81 5.08
CA ALA A 346 8.80 3.54 4.38
C ALA A 346 7.48 3.50 3.60
N GLN A 347 6.39 3.94 4.22
CA GLN A 347 5.08 3.99 3.56
C GLN A 347 5.05 4.99 2.42
N LEU A 348 5.60 6.19 2.63
CA LEU A 348 5.67 7.29 1.65
C LEU A 348 6.35 6.82 0.36
N ASN A 349 7.43 6.04 0.48
CA ASN A 349 8.25 5.54 -0.62
C ASN A 349 7.82 4.15 -1.11
N LEU A 350 6.62 3.66 -0.74
CA LEU A 350 6.11 2.34 -1.14
C LEU A 350 6.98 1.13 -0.74
N LEU A 351 7.92 1.29 0.19
CA LEU A 351 8.74 0.17 0.69
C LEU A 351 7.97 -0.75 1.64
N GLY A 352 6.80 -0.28 2.11
CA GLY A 352 5.89 -1.04 2.94
C GLY A 352 6.26 -1.01 4.42
N THR A 353 5.24 -1.17 5.26
CA THR A 353 5.37 -1.22 6.72
C THR A 353 4.53 -2.33 7.33
N ASN A 354 4.07 -3.28 6.51
CA ASN A 354 3.08 -4.29 6.91
C ASN A 354 1.80 -3.68 7.50
N PHE A 355 1.49 -2.41 7.18
CA PHE A 355 0.31 -1.72 7.70
C PHE A 355 -1.01 -2.29 7.16
N VAL A 356 -1.02 -2.65 5.87
CA VAL A 356 -2.13 -3.33 5.22
C VAL A 356 -1.61 -4.68 4.74
N ASN A 357 -1.71 -5.69 5.59
CA ASN A 357 -1.36 -7.05 5.24
C ASN A 357 -2.57 -7.94 5.13
N PHE A 358 -2.56 -8.76 4.09
CA PHE A 358 -3.62 -9.69 3.79
C PHE A 358 -3.23 -11.05 4.34
N VAL A 359 -3.85 -11.45 5.45
CA VAL A 359 -3.63 -12.76 6.08
C VAL A 359 -4.27 -13.87 5.23
N GLY A 360 -5.37 -13.55 4.54
CA GLY A 360 -6.18 -14.50 3.79
C GLY A 360 -7.11 -15.33 4.69
N MET A 361 -7.73 -16.33 4.08
CA MET A 361 -8.73 -17.23 4.64
C MET A 361 -8.12 -18.13 5.72
N ASN A 362 -6.85 -18.49 5.50
CA ASN A 362 -6.05 -19.35 6.34
C ASN A 362 -4.76 -18.64 6.72
N ALA A 363 -4.37 -18.73 7.99
CA ALA A 363 -3.00 -18.47 8.41
C ALA A 363 -2.18 -19.75 8.22
N TRP A 364 -0.95 -19.61 7.74
CA TRP A 364 -0.08 -20.73 7.42
C TRP A 364 1.05 -20.86 8.44
N THR A 365 1.27 -22.06 8.94
CA THR A 365 2.30 -22.35 9.95
C THR A 365 3.20 -23.49 9.48
N GLY A 366 4.49 -23.38 9.82
CA GLY A 366 5.48 -24.42 9.60
C GLY A 366 5.67 -25.24 10.88
N LEU A 367 5.75 -26.55 10.74
CA LEU A 367 5.90 -27.52 11.83
C LEU A 367 7.19 -28.33 11.64
N GLU A 368 7.58 -29.09 12.66
CA GLU A 368 8.73 -30.00 12.60
C GLU A 368 8.59 -31.10 11.52
N LYS A 369 7.36 -31.45 11.15
CA LYS A 369 7.04 -32.49 10.16
C LYS A 369 5.82 -32.15 9.28
N GLY A 370 5.58 -30.87 9.03
CA GLY A 370 4.48 -30.46 8.15
C GLY A 370 4.36 -28.97 7.96
N ILE A 371 3.39 -28.60 7.15
CA ILE A 371 2.78 -27.27 7.13
C ILE A 371 1.30 -27.41 7.48
N GLU A 372 0.73 -26.38 8.10
CA GLU A 372 -0.68 -26.37 8.44
C GLU A 372 -1.33 -25.05 8.00
N ALA A 373 -2.50 -25.17 7.37
CA ALA A 373 -3.38 -24.06 7.03
C ALA A 373 -4.50 -23.98 8.06
N ILE A 374 -4.45 -22.98 8.93
CA ILE A 374 -5.40 -22.77 10.02
C ILE A 374 -6.47 -21.78 9.55
N ARG A 375 -7.75 -22.16 9.61
CA ARG A 375 -8.86 -21.28 9.21
C ARG A 375 -9.00 -20.11 10.18
N VAL A 376 -8.82 -18.87 9.70
CA VAL A 376 -8.78 -17.66 10.55
C VAL A 376 -9.87 -16.63 10.26
N THR A 377 -10.57 -16.72 9.13
CA THR A 377 -11.68 -15.81 8.80
C THR A 377 -13.00 -16.54 8.59
N GLU A 378 -14.10 -15.78 8.54
CA GLU A 378 -15.34 -16.23 7.94
C GLU A 378 -15.21 -16.36 6.41
N TRP A 379 -16.15 -17.08 5.76
CA TRP A 379 -16.25 -17.09 4.29
C TRP A 379 -17.10 -15.94 3.77
N ASP A 380 -18.25 -15.73 4.42
CA ASP A 380 -19.22 -14.71 4.03
C ASP A 380 -18.66 -13.31 4.23
N GLU A 381 -19.27 -12.34 3.55
CA GLU A 381 -18.83 -10.96 3.58
C GLU A 381 -19.56 -10.14 4.65
N PRO A 382 -18.86 -9.27 5.40
CA PRO A 382 -17.41 -9.03 5.34
C PRO A 382 -16.59 -10.19 5.92
N GLN A 383 -15.49 -10.59 5.26
CA GLN A 383 -14.60 -11.68 5.72
C GLN A 383 -13.85 -11.34 7.01
N ALA A 384 -14.56 -11.40 8.14
CA ALA A 384 -14.07 -11.04 9.44
C ALA A 384 -13.14 -12.11 10.01
N VAL A 385 -12.04 -11.68 10.64
CA VAL A 385 -11.18 -12.57 11.43
C VAL A 385 -11.97 -13.12 12.62
N ILE A 386 -11.91 -14.43 12.83
CA ILE A 386 -12.62 -15.11 13.91
C ILE A 386 -12.09 -14.59 15.26
N GLY A 387 -12.99 -14.22 16.16
CA GLY A 387 -12.70 -13.58 17.45
C GLY A 387 -12.46 -12.07 17.39
N SER A 388 -12.47 -11.44 16.21
CA SER A 388 -12.20 -10.00 16.07
C SER A 388 -13.39 -9.12 16.46
N TYR A 389 -13.09 -7.83 16.69
CA TYR A 389 -14.13 -6.80 16.85
C TYR A 389 -15.08 -6.79 15.65
N LEU A 390 -14.57 -6.88 14.42
CA LEU A 390 -15.43 -6.90 13.23
C LEU A 390 -16.39 -8.09 13.25
N GLN A 391 -15.92 -9.29 13.62
CA GLN A 391 -16.78 -10.48 13.70
C GLN A 391 -17.86 -10.30 14.77
N LYS A 392 -17.53 -9.72 15.93
CA LYS A 392 -18.51 -9.44 17.00
C LYS A 392 -19.72 -8.64 16.53
N TYR A 393 -19.52 -7.66 15.64
CA TYR A 393 -20.61 -6.79 15.17
C TYR A 393 -21.25 -7.28 13.87
N ALA A 394 -20.47 -7.87 12.95
CA ALA A 394 -20.99 -8.40 11.69
C ALA A 394 -21.71 -9.74 11.88
N TYR A 395 -21.26 -10.57 12.82
CA TYR A 395 -21.75 -11.93 13.07
C TYR A 395 -21.83 -12.24 14.57
N PRO A 396 -22.74 -11.58 15.32
CA PRO A 396 -22.81 -11.73 16.78
C PRO A 396 -23.03 -13.18 17.24
N ASP A 397 -23.83 -13.97 16.51
CA ASP A 397 -24.07 -15.37 16.83
C ASP A 397 -22.82 -16.24 16.59
N TYR A 398 -22.05 -15.96 15.53
CA TYR A 398 -20.83 -16.72 15.20
C TYR A 398 -19.71 -16.39 16.19
N PHE A 399 -19.62 -15.13 16.58
CA PHE A 399 -18.72 -14.69 17.64
C PHE A 399 -19.05 -15.37 18.98
N LYS A 400 -20.34 -15.49 19.33
CA LYS A 400 -20.77 -16.21 20.53
C LYS A 400 -20.38 -17.68 20.48
N ALA A 401 -20.59 -18.36 19.35
CA ALA A 401 -20.16 -19.75 19.18
C ALA A 401 -18.64 -19.92 19.38
N HIS A 402 -17.83 -18.99 18.85
CA HIS A 402 -16.38 -19.01 19.09
C HIS A 402 -16.02 -18.84 20.58
N LEU A 403 -16.75 -18.00 21.34
CA LEU A 403 -16.58 -17.90 22.79
C LEU A 403 -16.98 -19.19 23.51
N GLU A 404 -18.07 -19.85 23.08
CA GLU A 404 -18.53 -21.13 23.62
C GLU A 404 -17.52 -22.26 23.34
N HIS A 405 -16.75 -22.17 22.25
CA HIS A 405 -15.61 -23.04 21.93
C HIS A 405 -14.30 -22.60 22.61
N GLY A 406 -14.35 -21.83 23.70
CA GLY A 406 -13.15 -21.47 24.47
C GLY A 406 -12.17 -20.54 23.74
N ARG A 407 -12.61 -19.86 22.67
CA ARG A 407 -11.78 -19.03 21.78
C ARG A 407 -10.73 -19.80 20.98
N GLU A 408 -10.94 -21.10 20.78
CA GLU A 408 -10.06 -21.92 19.96
C GLU A 408 -10.51 -21.93 18.49
N LEU A 409 -9.54 -22.04 17.57
CA LEU A 409 -9.77 -22.23 16.13
C LEU A 409 -9.83 -23.73 15.81
N ILE A 410 -10.93 -24.36 16.24
CA ILE A 410 -11.14 -25.81 16.11
C ILE A 410 -11.75 -26.20 14.76
N GLU A 411 -11.65 -27.48 14.43
CA GLU A 411 -12.40 -28.07 13.33
C GLU A 411 -13.84 -28.34 13.77
N TRP A 412 -14.81 -27.88 12.99
CA TRP A 412 -16.23 -28.10 13.26
C TRP A 412 -17.08 -27.76 12.04
N VAL A 413 -18.37 -28.12 12.13
CA VAL A 413 -19.35 -27.82 11.07
C VAL A 413 -20.45 -26.93 11.64
N ARG A 414 -20.61 -25.75 11.05
CA ARG A 414 -21.67 -24.80 11.39
C ARG A 414 -22.87 -24.99 10.48
N GLY A 415 -24.08 -24.90 11.04
CA GLY A 415 -25.34 -25.02 10.29
C GLY A 415 -26.02 -26.38 10.47
N LYS A 416 -27.27 -26.48 10.00
CA LYS A 416 -28.08 -27.72 10.09
C LYS A 416 -28.24 -28.31 8.71
N ARG A 417 -27.86 -29.58 8.55
CA ARG A 417 -27.94 -30.30 7.28
C ARG A 417 -29.36 -30.67 6.86
N PHE A 418 -30.26 -30.79 7.83
CA PHE A 418 -31.68 -31.12 7.64
C PHE A 418 -32.55 -30.17 8.46
N GLY A 419 -33.56 -29.59 7.82
CA GLY A 419 -34.61 -28.82 8.50
C GLY A 419 -35.63 -29.71 9.21
N PRO A 420 -36.64 -29.12 9.88
CA PRO A 420 -37.71 -29.85 10.57
C PRO A 420 -38.49 -30.83 9.67
N LYS A 421 -38.46 -30.62 8.35
CA LYS A 421 -39.12 -31.47 7.35
C LYS A 421 -38.19 -32.52 6.72
N LEU A 422 -36.99 -32.75 7.27
CA LEU A 422 -35.93 -33.62 6.70
C LEU A 422 -35.52 -33.25 5.24
N SER A 423 -35.93 -32.07 4.76
CA SER A 423 -35.67 -31.61 3.41
C SER A 423 -34.50 -30.62 3.40
N GLY A 424 -33.40 -31.01 2.77
CA GLY A 424 -32.28 -30.13 2.41
C GLY A 424 -31.63 -29.35 3.56
N GLU A 425 -30.67 -28.51 3.19
CA GLU A 425 -29.96 -27.60 4.10
C GLU A 425 -30.78 -26.29 4.25
N PRO A 426 -31.54 -26.09 5.35
CA PRO A 426 -32.30 -24.85 5.57
C PRO A 426 -31.40 -23.61 5.72
N HIS A 427 -30.13 -23.82 6.09
CA HIS A 427 -29.06 -22.82 6.12
C HIS A 427 -27.79 -23.45 5.54
N SER A 428 -26.91 -22.66 4.91
CA SER A 428 -25.65 -23.15 4.37
C SER A 428 -24.81 -23.82 5.46
N VAL A 429 -24.47 -25.08 5.25
CA VAL A 429 -23.50 -25.78 6.09
C VAL A 429 -22.09 -25.25 5.76
N GLU A 430 -21.36 -24.78 6.77
CA GLU A 430 -19.98 -24.31 6.64
C GLU A 430 -19.04 -25.25 7.40
N GLU A 431 -18.02 -25.75 6.70
CA GLU A 431 -16.97 -26.59 7.29
C GLU A 431 -15.77 -25.73 7.65
N PHE A 432 -15.38 -25.76 8.94
CA PHE A 432 -14.13 -25.23 9.44
C PHE A 432 -13.17 -26.40 9.60
N ALA A 433 -12.04 -26.35 8.90
CA ALA A 433 -11.04 -27.41 8.90
C ALA A 433 -9.64 -26.80 8.85
N ASN A 434 -8.72 -27.39 9.62
CA ASN A 434 -7.32 -27.02 9.64
C ASN A 434 -6.56 -28.06 8.83
N THR A 435 -6.02 -27.65 7.69
CA THR A 435 -5.43 -28.61 6.73
C THR A 435 -3.95 -28.80 7.03
N HIS A 436 -3.59 -29.99 7.51
CA HIS A 436 -2.20 -30.39 7.68
C HIS A 436 -1.67 -31.12 6.43
N HIS A 437 -0.44 -30.78 6.01
CA HIS A 437 0.30 -31.52 5.00
C HIS A 437 1.67 -31.93 5.53
N PRO A 438 2.02 -33.23 5.50
CA PRO A 438 3.31 -33.69 5.99
C PRO A 438 4.44 -33.25 5.06
N THR A 439 5.56 -32.85 5.65
CA THR A 439 6.78 -32.49 4.93
C THR A 439 7.90 -33.49 5.23
N GLY A 440 8.89 -33.60 4.32
CA GLY A 440 10.02 -34.51 4.51
C GLY A 440 11.01 -34.05 5.61
N GLY A 441 10.85 -32.84 6.12
CA GLY A 441 11.62 -32.26 7.22
C GLY A 441 10.93 -31.01 7.78
N ALA A 442 11.54 -30.36 8.78
CA ALA A 442 10.94 -29.22 9.46
C ALA A 442 10.74 -28.03 8.51
N ALA A 443 9.50 -27.56 8.39
CA ALA A 443 9.15 -26.38 7.60
C ALA A 443 9.53 -25.11 8.38
N ARG A 444 10.70 -24.56 8.09
CA ARG A 444 11.32 -23.48 8.90
C ARG A 444 11.00 -22.07 8.41
N CYS A 445 10.78 -21.92 7.11
CA CYS A 445 10.28 -20.70 6.49
C CYS A 445 9.32 -21.08 5.38
N LEU A 446 8.24 -20.31 5.27
CA LEU A 446 7.24 -20.48 4.23
C LEU A 446 6.75 -19.12 3.75
N GLN A 447 6.43 -19.01 2.47
CA GLN A 447 5.82 -17.82 1.87
C GLN A 447 4.75 -18.24 0.86
N LEU A 448 3.55 -17.68 1.00
CA LEU A 448 2.48 -17.81 0.02
C LEU A 448 2.66 -16.74 -1.07
N ARG A 449 2.60 -17.15 -2.34
CA ARG A 449 2.48 -16.23 -3.48
C ARG A 449 1.48 -16.80 -4.48
N GLY A 450 0.32 -16.17 -4.55
CA GLY A 450 -0.80 -16.63 -5.37
C GLY A 450 -1.28 -18.02 -4.95
N GLU A 451 -1.15 -18.98 -5.85
CA GLU A 451 -1.61 -20.36 -5.70
C GLU A 451 -0.54 -21.29 -5.09
N TYR A 452 0.67 -20.78 -4.86
CA TYR A 452 1.82 -21.59 -4.49
C TYR A 452 2.40 -21.22 -3.13
N MET A 453 2.70 -22.24 -2.34
CA MET A 453 3.37 -22.15 -1.05
C MET A 453 4.83 -22.61 -1.20
N TYR A 454 5.76 -21.71 -0.95
CA TYR A 454 7.20 -21.95 -1.06
C TYR A 454 7.75 -22.28 0.32
N VAL A 455 8.48 -23.39 0.49
CA VAL A 455 8.86 -23.89 1.81
C VAL A 455 10.32 -24.36 1.86
N ALA A 456 11.06 -23.93 2.88
CA ALA A 456 12.37 -24.49 3.24
C ALA A 456 12.21 -25.55 4.35
N GLN A 457 12.64 -26.78 4.08
CA GLN A 457 12.27 -27.99 4.84
C GLN A 457 13.44 -28.75 5.45
N GLY A 458 14.51 -28.06 5.85
CA GLY A 458 15.71 -28.69 6.41
C GLY A 458 16.33 -29.68 5.43
N LYS A 459 16.55 -30.91 5.87
CA LYS A 459 17.15 -31.99 5.06
C LYS A 459 16.32 -32.38 3.83
N ASN A 460 15.05 -32.00 3.76
CA ASN A 460 14.23 -32.22 2.57
C ASN A 460 14.49 -31.18 1.47
N GLY A 461 15.26 -30.12 1.77
CA GLY A 461 15.57 -29.06 0.83
C GLY A 461 14.45 -28.03 0.72
N PHE A 462 14.31 -27.46 -0.48
CA PHE A 462 13.29 -26.48 -0.83
C PHE A 462 12.22 -27.13 -1.71
N GLU A 463 10.95 -26.81 -1.46
CA GLU A 463 9.82 -27.37 -2.23
C GLU A 463 8.71 -26.33 -2.38
N VAL A 464 7.97 -26.42 -3.48
CA VAL A 464 6.80 -25.59 -3.77
C VAL A 464 5.56 -26.47 -3.81
N TYR A 465 4.52 -26.10 -3.05
CA TYR A 465 3.24 -26.79 -3.00
C TYR A 465 2.16 -25.96 -3.70
N ASP A 466 1.28 -26.63 -4.44
CA ASP A 466 0.03 -26.03 -4.93
C ASP A 466 -1.02 -26.05 -3.80
N VAL A 467 -1.51 -24.86 -3.47
CA VAL A 467 -2.51 -24.62 -2.42
C VAL A 467 -3.78 -23.95 -2.96
N ALA A 468 -3.99 -23.91 -4.29
CA ALA A 468 -5.18 -23.32 -4.90
C ALA A 468 -6.47 -24.00 -4.42
N SER A 469 -6.38 -25.31 -4.16
CA SER A 469 -7.51 -26.16 -3.73
C SER A 469 -7.77 -26.15 -2.22
N ILE A 470 -7.14 -25.26 -1.44
CA ILE A 470 -7.18 -25.31 0.03
C ILE A 470 -8.61 -25.23 0.63
N ALA A 471 -9.54 -24.62 -0.09
CA ALA A 471 -10.95 -24.52 0.30
C ALA A 471 -11.91 -25.25 -0.65
N ASN A 472 -11.38 -26.01 -1.61
CA ASN A 472 -12.19 -26.71 -2.60
C ASN A 472 -12.63 -28.08 -2.05
N LYS A 473 -13.92 -28.21 -1.73
CA LYS A 473 -14.50 -29.46 -1.25
C LYS A 473 -14.52 -30.60 -2.30
N GLY A 474 -14.36 -30.26 -3.58
CA GLY A 474 -14.22 -31.23 -4.67
C GLY A 474 -12.85 -31.90 -4.71
N THR A 475 -11.91 -31.46 -3.87
CA THR A 475 -10.53 -31.95 -3.84
C THR A 475 -10.22 -32.58 -2.48
N SER A 476 -9.91 -33.87 -2.46
CA SER A 476 -9.62 -34.59 -1.22
C SER A 476 -8.28 -34.17 -0.60
N GLN A 477 -7.23 -34.02 -1.42
CA GLN A 477 -5.93 -33.52 -1.00
C GLN A 477 -5.83 -32.02 -1.28
N ARG A 478 -5.96 -31.22 -0.22
CA ARG A 478 -6.06 -29.74 -0.30
C ARG A 478 -4.72 -29.02 -0.54
N ILE A 479 -3.61 -29.69 -0.24
CA ILE A 479 -2.24 -29.21 -0.48
C ILE A 479 -1.54 -30.27 -1.33
N ILE A 480 -1.13 -29.88 -2.54
CA ILE A 480 -0.77 -30.79 -3.63
C ILE A 480 0.71 -30.62 -3.98
N THR A 481 1.42 -31.75 -4.09
CA THR A 481 2.84 -31.80 -4.52
C THR A 481 2.98 -31.99 -6.03
N ALA A 482 2.09 -32.74 -6.65
CA ALA A 482 2.10 -32.99 -8.09
C ALA A 482 0.65 -33.17 -8.59
N PRO A 483 0.02 -32.15 -9.18
CA PRO A 483 -1.41 -32.18 -9.52
C PRO A 483 -1.79 -33.20 -10.61
N PHE A 484 -0.83 -33.59 -11.46
CA PHE A 484 -1.06 -34.56 -12.54
C PHE A 484 -0.34 -35.89 -12.31
N SER A 485 0.99 -35.83 -12.11
CA SER A 485 1.84 -36.99 -11.91
C SER A 485 3.22 -36.55 -11.39
N PRO A 486 3.86 -37.32 -10.48
CA PRO A 486 5.25 -37.09 -10.08
C PRO A 486 6.26 -37.18 -11.24
N LEU A 487 5.92 -37.84 -12.36
CA LEU A 487 6.78 -37.90 -13.54
C LEU A 487 6.71 -36.62 -14.41
N GLY A 488 5.66 -35.82 -14.22
CA GLY A 488 5.38 -34.61 -14.99
C GLY A 488 5.56 -33.31 -14.20
N HIS A 489 6.03 -33.40 -12.95
CA HIS A 489 6.14 -32.28 -12.03
C HIS A 489 7.18 -32.62 -10.95
N ASP A 490 8.22 -31.80 -10.82
CA ASP A 490 9.20 -31.86 -9.74
C ASP A 490 9.48 -30.44 -9.21
N ALA A 491 8.67 -30.05 -8.23
CA ALA A 491 8.75 -28.76 -7.56
C ALA A 491 9.76 -28.74 -6.39
N LYS A 492 10.72 -29.68 -6.38
CA LYS A 492 11.65 -29.85 -5.28
C LYS A 492 13.10 -29.64 -5.70
N VAL A 493 13.82 -28.92 -4.86
CA VAL A 493 15.28 -28.81 -4.91
C VAL A 493 15.85 -29.39 -3.62
N GLY A 494 16.42 -30.59 -3.71
CA GLY A 494 17.11 -31.20 -2.57
C GLY A 494 18.29 -30.34 -2.11
N SER A 495 18.56 -30.33 -0.80
CA SER A 495 19.74 -29.72 -0.19
C SER A 495 20.11 -30.41 1.12
N THR A 496 21.28 -30.08 1.66
CA THR A 496 21.85 -30.68 2.85
C THR A 496 21.03 -30.32 4.09
N ASN A 497 20.69 -29.04 4.25
CA ASN A 497 19.82 -28.53 5.32
C ASN A 497 19.28 -27.11 5.02
N ALA A 498 18.24 -27.01 4.19
CA ALA A 498 17.56 -25.75 3.90
C ALA A 498 16.92 -25.14 5.15
N THR A 499 17.40 -23.98 5.59
CA THR A 499 16.98 -23.36 6.85
C THR A 499 15.94 -22.28 6.70
N CYS A 500 15.94 -21.56 5.59
CA CYS A 500 14.97 -20.52 5.30
C CYS A 500 14.95 -20.21 3.80
N MET A 501 14.04 -19.33 3.37
CA MET A 501 13.96 -18.83 2.01
C MET A 501 13.32 -17.44 2.00
N ALA A 502 13.61 -16.65 0.96
CA ALA A 502 12.90 -15.42 0.66
C ALA A 502 12.59 -15.30 -0.84
N LEU A 503 11.38 -14.84 -1.15
CA LEU A 503 11.02 -14.26 -2.45
C LEU A 503 11.15 -12.72 -2.35
N PRO A 504 11.55 -12.03 -3.42
CA PRO A 504 11.54 -10.56 -3.45
C PRO A 504 10.15 -9.95 -3.27
N THR A 505 9.08 -10.72 -3.50
CA THR A 505 7.70 -10.31 -3.25
C THR A 505 6.80 -11.52 -2.98
N GLY A 506 5.82 -11.35 -2.09
CA GLY A 506 4.70 -12.28 -1.92
C GLY A 506 3.53 -11.99 -2.89
N GLN A 507 3.63 -10.92 -3.69
CA GLN A 507 2.62 -10.56 -4.67
C GLN A 507 2.73 -11.43 -5.92
N SER A 508 1.59 -11.80 -6.51
CA SER A 508 1.54 -12.47 -7.80
C SER A 508 2.05 -11.52 -8.89
N ILE A 509 3.07 -11.94 -9.63
CA ILE A 509 3.68 -11.21 -10.76
C ILE A 509 4.12 -12.21 -11.83
N SER A 510 4.29 -11.76 -13.07
CA SER A 510 4.86 -12.54 -14.17
C SER A 510 5.92 -11.73 -14.89
N THR A 511 7.17 -12.18 -14.78
CA THR A 511 8.33 -11.56 -15.45
C THR A 511 8.27 -11.77 -16.96
N GLU A 512 7.81 -12.93 -17.43
CA GLU A 512 7.61 -13.19 -18.86
C GLU A 512 6.63 -12.21 -19.51
N ARG A 513 5.48 -11.94 -18.88
CA ARG A 513 4.51 -10.95 -19.38
C ARG A 513 5.10 -9.54 -19.42
N ASN A 514 5.90 -9.19 -18.41
CA ASN A 514 6.61 -7.90 -18.36
C ASN A 514 7.66 -7.78 -19.47
N ASP A 515 8.43 -8.84 -19.71
CA ASP A 515 9.39 -8.90 -20.82
C ASP A 515 8.71 -8.73 -22.17
N HIS A 516 7.59 -9.41 -22.35
CA HIS A 516 6.78 -9.35 -23.55
C HIS A 516 6.24 -7.93 -23.78
N ILE A 517 5.62 -7.30 -22.78
CA ILE A 517 5.02 -5.97 -22.95
C ILE A 517 6.08 -4.92 -23.26
N ILE A 518 7.23 -4.97 -22.59
CA ILE A 518 8.34 -4.02 -22.83
C ILE A 518 8.93 -4.18 -24.23
N LYS A 519 9.03 -5.42 -24.71
CA LYS A 519 9.61 -5.71 -26.03
C LYS A 519 8.68 -5.31 -27.18
N TYR A 520 7.39 -5.64 -27.06
CA TYR A 520 6.44 -5.55 -28.17
C TYR A 520 5.51 -4.33 -28.10
N TYR A 521 5.40 -3.67 -26.96
CA TYR A 521 4.57 -2.47 -26.75
C TYR A 521 5.32 -1.38 -25.95
N PRO A 522 6.48 -0.91 -26.44
CA PRO A 522 7.29 0.09 -25.76
C PRO A 522 6.54 1.42 -25.53
N GLU A 523 5.51 1.72 -26.32
CA GLU A 523 4.64 2.89 -26.18
C GLU A 523 3.83 2.92 -24.88
N ASN A 524 3.70 1.78 -24.18
CA ASN A 524 3.05 1.72 -22.87
C ASN A 524 3.96 2.20 -21.73
N GLU A 525 5.26 2.41 -21.98
CA GLU A 525 6.24 2.90 -21.00
C GLU A 525 6.34 2.05 -19.71
N GLU A 526 6.03 0.75 -19.79
CA GLU A 526 6.06 -0.15 -18.64
C GLU A 526 7.48 -0.33 -18.08
N GLN A 527 7.60 -0.38 -16.75
CA GLN A 527 8.89 -0.54 -16.09
C GLN A 527 9.37 -1.99 -16.14
N LYS A 528 10.67 -2.17 -16.39
CA LYS A 528 11.31 -3.48 -16.35
C LYS A 528 11.39 -4.01 -14.92
N MET A 529 10.82 -5.19 -14.70
CA MET A 529 11.05 -5.94 -13.45
C MET A 529 12.50 -6.41 -13.37
N GLY A 530 13.09 -6.26 -12.18
CA GLY A 530 14.44 -6.75 -11.91
C GLY A 530 14.57 -8.27 -12.01
N GLU A 531 15.75 -8.76 -12.36
CA GLU A 531 16.01 -10.19 -12.58
C GLU A 531 15.76 -11.03 -11.32
N ILE A 532 15.95 -10.45 -10.12
CA ILE A 532 15.71 -11.12 -8.83
C ILE A 532 14.30 -11.72 -8.72
N TYR A 533 13.29 -11.13 -9.36
CA TYR A 533 11.89 -11.54 -9.24
C TYR A 533 11.56 -12.91 -9.86
N ARG A 534 12.49 -13.47 -10.64
CA ARG A 534 12.41 -14.83 -11.20
C ARG A 534 12.85 -15.91 -10.22
N TYR A 535 13.48 -15.55 -9.10
CA TYR A 535 14.18 -16.50 -8.24
C TYR A 535 13.62 -16.54 -6.81
N ALA A 536 13.70 -17.72 -6.21
CA ALA A 536 13.69 -17.91 -4.77
C ALA A 536 15.14 -17.99 -4.26
N PHE A 537 15.41 -17.32 -3.14
CA PHE A 537 16.71 -17.31 -2.47
C PHE A 537 16.62 -18.16 -1.21
N VAL A 538 17.24 -19.34 -1.22
CA VAL A 538 17.15 -20.35 -0.15
C VAL A 538 18.44 -20.37 0.63
N THR A 539 18.37 -20.22 1.96
CA THR A 539 19.54 -20.42 2.82
C THR A 539 19.63 -21.87 3.25
N ASP A 540 20.83 -22.42 3.21
CA ASP A 540 21.20 -23.75 3.68
C ASP A 540 22.34 -23.62 4.69
N SER A 541 22.25 -24.30 5.84
CA SER A 541 23.24 -24.14 6.91
C SER A 541 24.62 -24.72 6.58
N VAL A 542 24.73 -25.53 5.54
CA VAL A 542 25.97 -26.17 5.10
C VAL A 542 26.39 -25.65 3.72
N GLU A 543 25.45 -25.58 2.79
CA GLU A 543 25.73 -25.23 1.39
C GLU A 543 25.71 -23.71 1.12
N GLY A 544 25.22 -22.90 2.06
CA GLY A 544 25.12 -21.44 1.93
C GLY A 544 23.87 -20.98 1.17
N LEU A 545 24.02 -20.13 0.15
CA LEU A 545 22.90 -19.57 -0.60
C LEU A 545 22.61 -20.41 -1.86
N ILE A 546 21.41 -20.97 -1.95
CA ILE A 546 20.92 -21.68 -3.14
C ILE A 546 19.90 -20.78 -3.86
N VAL A 547 20.17 -20.46 -5.12
CA VAL A 547 19.29 -19.65 -5.97
C VAL A 547 18.51 -20.58 -6.89
N VAL A 548 17.18 -20.46 -6.89
CA VAL A 548 16.27 -21.35 -7.64
C VAL A 548 15.37 -20.51 -8.54
N ASN A 549 15.36 -20.77 -9.85
CA ASN A 549 14.42 -20.12 -10.76
C ASN A 549 13.03 -20.74 -10.56
N ILE A 550 12.01 -19.90 -10.38
CA ILE A 550 10.62 -20.28 -10.07
C ILE A 550 9.61 -19.72 -11.10
N GLU A 551 10.09 -19.31 -12.27
CA GLU A 551 9.27 -18.66 -13.29
C GLU A 551 8.18 -19.56 -13.86
N THR A 552 8.42 -20.88 -13.95
CA THR A 552 7.46 -21.86 -14.45
C THR A 552 6.13 -21.86 -13.67
N PHE A 553 6.14 -21.44 -12.40
CA PHE A 553 4.91 -21.33 -11.62
C PHE A 553 4.02 -20.13 -12.03
N ASN A 554 4.46 -19.28 -12.95
CA ASN A 554 3.73 -18.09 -13.39
C ASN A 554 3.63 -17.96 -14.93
N ASP A 555 4.01 -19.00 -15.68
CA ASP A 555 3.94 -19.03 -17.16
C ASP A 555 2.60 -19.56 -17.69
N GLY A 556 1.81 -20.22 -16.84
CA GLY A 556 0.51 -20.81 -17.19
C GLY A 556 0.59 -22.24 -17.75
N GLU A 557 1.76 -22.88 -17.69
CA GLU A 557 2.00 -24.25 -18.13
C GLU A 557 2.32 -25.16 -16.94
N PRO A 558 1.32 -25.79 -16.29
CA PRO A 558 1.58 -26.52 -15.05
C PRO A 558 2.36 -27.83 -15.23
N ARG A 559 2.59 -28.29 -16.47
CA ARG A 559 3.29 -29.55 -16.80
C ARG A 559 4.80 -29.39 -16.91
N ASN A 560 5.34 -28.17 -16.82
CA ASN A 560 6.77 -27.89 -16.97
C ASN A 560 7.47 -27.49 -15.65
N ASN A 561 6.78 -27.64 -14.52
CA ASN A 561 7.28 -27.28 -13.19
C ASN A 561 8.38 -28.25 -12.72
N PHE A 562 9.57 -28.12 -13.31
CA PHE A 562 10.79 -28.85 -12.98
C PHE A 562 11.86 -27.85 -12.54
N ILE A 563 11.81 -27.46 -11.27
CA ILE A 563 12.74 -26.45 -10.76
C ILE A 563 14.09 -27.07 -10.43
N LYS A 564 15.14 -26.26 -10.60
CA LYS A 564 16.52 -26.67 -10.33
C LYS A 564 17.31 -25.53 -9.72
N ARG A 565 18.42 -25.91 -9.09
CA ARG A 565 19.45 -24.97 -8.64
C ARG A 565 19.99 -24.22 -9.84
N THR A 566 19.96 -22.89 -9.78
CA THR A 566 20.66 -22.02 -10.72
C THR A 566 22.11 -21.82 -10.26
N VAL A 567 22.29 -21.52 -8.96
CA VAL A 567 23.59 -21.33 -8.32
C VAL A 567 23.53 -21.86 -6.89
N THR A 568 24.64 -22.41 -6.40
CA THR A 568 24.92 -22.60 -4.98
C THR A 568 26.17 -21.80 -4.65
N TRP A 569 26.05 -20.85 -3.71
CA TRP A 569 27.07 -19.84 -3.42
C TRP A 569 27.43 -19.84 -1.94
N ASN A 570 28.69 -20.12 -1.63
CA ASN A 570 29.25 -20.05 -0.28
C ASN A 570 30.79 -19.93 -0.33
N PRO A 571 31.33 -18.85 -0.92
CA PRO A 571 32.78 -18.66 -0.98
C PRO A 571 33.35 -18.62 0.44
N ASP A 572 34.50 -19.27 0.63
CA ASP A 572 35.22 -19.33 1.91
C ASP A 572 34.36 -19.77 3.11
N ASN A 573 33.24 -20.46 2.84
CA ASN A 573 32.28 -20.90 3.84
C ASN A 573 31.69 -19.76 4.70
N VAL A 574 31.58 -18.54 4.14
CA VAL A 574 31.09 -17.35 4.89
C VAL A 574 29.64 -17.49 5.37
N LEU A 575 28.83 -18.34 4.73
CA LEU A 575 27.44 -18.61 5.11
C LEU A 575 27.28 -19.87 5.98
N ALA A 576 28.35 -20.35 6.61
CA ALA A 576 28.25 -21.46 7.56
C ALA A 576 27.18 -21.20 8.63
N GLY A 577 26.26 -22.15 8.81
CA GLY A 577 25.16 -22.01 9.78
C GLY A 577 24.08 -21.02 9.38
N ALA A 578 23.99 -20.63 8.10
CA ALA A 578 22.94 -19.76 7.60
C ALA A 578 21.55 -20.25 8.03
N ARG A 579 20.75 -19.38 8.64
CA ARG A 579 19.48 -19.74 9.29
C ARG A 579 18.31 -18.82 9.00
N HIS A 580 18.56 -17.61 8.50
CA HIS A 580 17.53 -16.65 8.15
C HIS A 580 17.98 -15.76 6.99
N ILE A 581 17.03 -15.30 6.18
CA ILE A 581 17.28 -14.36 5.08
C ILE A 581 16.19 -13.29 5.05
N THR A 582 16.60 -12.05 4.80
CA THR A 582 15.71 -10.92 4.50
C THR A 582 16.23 -10.19 3.28
N LEU A 583 15.36 -9.85 2.34
CA LEU A 583 15.76 -9.14 1.12
C LEU A 583 15.47 -7.64 1.28
N GLY A 584 16.40 -6.80 0.82
CA GLY A 584 16.26 -5.36 0.71
C GLY A 584 16.79 -4.88 -0.63
N GLY A 585 15.88 -4.64 -1.59
CA GLY A 585 16.25 -4.39 -2.98
C GLY A 585 17.03 -5.57 -3.56
N ASN A 586 18.22 -5.31 -4.09
CA ASN A 586 19.12 -6.33 -4.65
C ASN A 586 20.12 -6.90 -3.62
N TYR A 587 19.85 -6.77 -2.32
CA TYR A 587 20.72 -7.31 -1.27
C TYR A 587 19.97 -8.32 -0.40
N ALA A 588 20.66 -9.42 -0.08
CA ALA A 588 20.22 -10.41 0.88
C ALA A 588 20.98 -10.24 2.20
N TYR A 589 20.26 -9.99 3.28
CA TYR A 589 20.76 -9.97 4.66
C TYR A 589 20.56 -11.37 5.26
N ILE A 590 21.65 -12.08 5.49
CA ILE A 590 21.64 -13.49 5.91
C ILE A 590 22.24 -13.60 7.30
N ALA A 591 21.48 -14.22 8.22
CA ALA A 591 21.99 -14.59 9.53
C ALA A 591 22.77 -15.90 9.42
N ALA A 592 24.06 -15.87 9.76
CA ALA A 592 25.00 -16.99 9.74
C ALA A 592 25.76 -17.09 11.08
N ASN A 593 26.61 -18.10 11.24
CA ASN A 593 27.41 -18.25 12.46
C ASN A 593 28.39 -17.09 12.69
N SER A 594 28.85 -16.44 11.62
CA SER A 594 29.70 -15.26 11.68
C SER A 594 28.95 -13.98 12.04
N GLY A 595 27.61 -14.00 12.13
CA GLY A 595 26.77 -12.83 12.36
C GLY A 595 25.90 -12.50 11.14
N LEU A 596 25.87 -11.22 10.75
CA LEU A 596 25.19 -10.78 9.54
C LEU A 596 26.14 -10.86 8.34
N VAL A 597 25.73 -11.58 7.30
CA VAL A 597 26.38 -11.59 5.99
C VAL A 597 25.47 -10.91 4.98
N VAL A 598 25.99 -9.91 4.27
CA VAL A 598 25.27 -9.19 3.22
C VAL A 598 25.77 -9.65 1.86
N VAL A 599 24.84 -10.11 1.03
CA VAL A 599 25.14 -10.62 -0.32
C VAL A 599 24.44 -9.74 -1.36
N ASP A 600 25.20 -9.20 -2.31
CA ASP A 600 24.67 -8.56 -3.52
C ASP A 600 24.15 -9.66 -4.46
N ILE A 601 22.85 -9.58 -4.75
CA ILE A 601 22.11 -10.50 -5.64
C ILE A 601 21.59 -9.78 -6.89
N SER A 602 22.15 -8.61 -7.23
CA SER A 602 21.78 -7.86 -8.45
C SER A 602 21.91 -8.70 -9.72
N ASP A 603 22.90 -9.60 -9.75
CA ASP A 603 22.94 -10.73 -10.68
C ASP A 603 22.72 -12.04 -9.89
N PRO A 604 21.52 -12.64 -9.93
CA PRO A 604 21.22 -13.88 -9.21
C PRO A 604 22.08 -15.07 -9.64
N LYS A 605 22.72 -15.02 -10.82
CA LYS A 605 23.61 -16.06 -11.34
C LYS A 605 25.06 -15.86 -10.91
N ALA A 606 25.40 -14.72 -10.35
CA ALA A 606 26.74 -14.42 -9.82
C ALA A 606 26.65 -13.60 -8.52
N PRO A 607 26.13 -14.16 -7.41
CA PRO A 607 26.08 -13.47 -6.12
C PRO A 607 27.47 -13.04 -5.64
N ARG A 608 27.54 -11.93 -4.92
CA ARG A 608 28.81 -11.37 -4.42
C ARG A 608 28.70 -10.99 -2.96
N LEU A 609 29.76 -11.25 -2.19
CA LEU A 609 29.84 -10.80 -0.80
C LEU A 609 29.97 -9.27 -0.79
N ALA A 610 29.02 -8.59 -0.14
CA ALA A 610 29.04 -7.14 0.00
C ALA A 610 29.65 -6.72 1.35
N ALA A 611 29.20 -7.33 2.45
CA ALA A 611 29.70 -7.04 3.79
C ALA A 611 29.54 -8.22 4.74
N GLN A 612 30.32 -8.19 5.83
CA GLN A 612 30.15 -9.06 6.99
C GLN A 612 30.19 -8.19 8.24
N LEU A 613 29.21 -8.38 9.12
CA LEU A 613 29.11 -7.68 10.40
C LEU A 613 29.03 -8.74 11.51
N PRO A 614 30.10 -8.89 12.32
CA PRO A 614 30.11 -9.84 13.43
C PRO A 614 29.01 -9.56 14.44
N LEU A 615 28.15 -10.55 14.68
CA LEU A 615 27.07 -10.52 15.66
C LEU A 615 26.98 -11.89 16.32
N ASN A 616 26.77 -11.91 17.62
CA ASN A 616 26.75 -13.14 18.39
C ASN A 616 25.38 -13.84 18.28
N ASP A 617 25.37 -15.05 17.72
CA ASP A 617 24.18 -15.87 17.55
C ASP A 617 23.00 -15.12 16.91
N MET A 618 23.22 -14.47 15.77
CA MET A 618 22.15 -13.86 14.99
C MET A 618 21.14 -14.93 14.52
N ARG A 619 19.84 -14.74 14.81
CA ARG A 619 18.78 -15.74 14.61
C ARG A 619 17.80 -15.36 13.52
N ALA A 620 17.31 -14.12 13.51
CA ALA A 620 16.36 -13.63 12.52
C ALA A 620 16.56 -12.13 12.28
N SER A 621 15.93 -11.64 11.22
CA SER A 621 15.97 -10.25 10.84
C SER A 621 14.65 -9.77 10.24
N ALA A 622 14.37 -8.48 10.34
CA ALA A 622 13.30 -7.82 9.61
C ALA A 622 13.72 -6.41 9.20
N LEU A 623 13.49 -6.07 7.94
CA LEU A 623 13.85 -4.78 7.35
C LEU A 623 12.63 -3.85 7.33
N GLN A 624 12.82 -2.60 7.75
CA GLN A 624 11.87 -1.53 7.49
C GLN A 624 12.63 -0.24 7.16
N PHE A 625 12.35 0.32 5.98
CA PHE A 625 12.99 1.54 5.48
C PHE A 625 14.53 1.42 5.45
N ARG A 626 15.22 2.00 6.43
CA ARG A 626 16.68 2.06 6.55
C ARG A 626 17.24 1.24 7.71
N TYR A 627 16.38 0.56 8.46
CA TYR A 627 16.78 -0.18 9.66
C TYR A 627 16.49 -1.67 9.50
N LEU A 628 17.51 -2.48 9.76
CA LEU A 628 17.43 -3.92 9.90
C LEU A 628 17.41 -4.27 11.39
N TRP A 629 16.29 -4.81 11.84
CA TRP A 629 16.13 -5.30 13.20
C TRP A 629 16.59 -6.75 13.25
N ALA A 630 17.56 -7.07 14.09
CA ALA A 630 18.15 -8.41 14.20
C ALA A 630 17.90 -8.98 15.59
N THR A 631 17.45 -10.24 15.67
CA THR A 631 17.44 -10.97 16.94
C THR A 631 18.77 -11.69 17.12
N THR A 632 19.37 -11.56 18.28
CA THR A 632 20.69 -12.13 18.62
C THR A 632 20.68 -12.73 20.04
N ALA A 633 21.84 -13.18 20.53
CA ALA A 633 21.98 -13.56 21.93
C ALA A 633 21.74 -12.38 22.90
N GLU A 634 22.01 -11.15 22.45
CA GLU A 634 21.89 -9.92 23.24
C GLU A 634 20.46 -9.35 23.25
N GLY A 635 19.57 -9.85 22.39
CA GLY A 635 18.17 -9.43 22.32
C GLY A 635 17.76 -8.99 20.93
N LEU A 636 17.10 -7.83 20.84
CA LEU A 636 16.72 -7.19 19.58
C LEU A 636 17.68 -6.03 19.29
N GLN A 637 18.62 -6.23 18.37
CA GLN A 637 19.61 -5.24 17.95
C GLN A 637 19.15 -4.46 16.72
N LEU A 638 19.61 -3.20 16.62
CA LEU A 638 19.35 -2.31 15.50
C LEU A 638 20.59 -2.15 14.63
N ILE A 639 20.41 -2.28 13.32
CA ILE A 639 21.47 -2.10 12.32
C ILE A 639 20.99 -1.06 11.31
N ASP A 640 21.75 0.02 11.14
CA ASP A 640 21.54 0.99 10.07
C ASP A 640 22.02 0.40 8.74
N VAL A 641 21.10 0.31 7.79
CA VAL A 641 21.31 -0.17 6.42
C VAL A 641 20.91 0.89 5.38
N THR A 642 20.99 2.18 5.74
CA THR A 642 20.82 3.29 4.79
C THR A 642 21.74 3.13 3.58
N LYS A 643 22.95 2.60 3.80
CA LYS A 643 23.81 2.04 2.75
C LYS A 643 23.69 0.52 2.79
N LEU A 644 22.96 -0.05 1.83
CA LEU A 644 22.60 -1.48 1.81
C LEU A 644 23.83 -2.42 1.80
N ASP A 645 24.95 -1.96 1.24
CA ASP A 645 26.21 -2.69 1.16
C ASP A 645 27.14 -2.46 2.37
N LYS A 646 26.78 -1.58 3.30
CA LYS A 646 27.62 -1.17 4.45
C LYS A 646 26.78 -1.05 5.71
N PRO A 647 26.29 -2.17 6.26
CA PRO A 647 25.52 -2.17 7.51
C PRO A 647 26.35 -1.67 8.68
N VAL A 648 25.75 -0.87 9.56
CA VAL A 648 26.38 -0.35 10.79
C VAL A 648 25.53 -0.73 11.99
N LEU A 649 26.08 -1.51 12.91
CA LEU A 649 25.42 -1.80 14.19
C LEU A 649 25.27 -0.50 15.00
N ILE A 650 24.13 -0.33 15.66
CA ILE A 650 23.88 0.75 16.63
C ILE A 650 23.71 0.09 18.01
N PRO A 651 24.81 -0.12 18.77
CA PRO A 651 24.76 -0.88 20.01
C PRO A 651 23.83 -0.28 21.08
N GLU A 652 23.79 1.04 21.17
CA GLU A 652 22.97 1.80 22.12
C GLU A 652 21.45 1.61 21.92
N ALA A 653 21.04 1.22 20.70
CA ALA A 653 19.67 0.94 20.33
C ALA A 653 19.27 -0.54 20.51
N THR A 654 20.05 -1.31 21.29
CA THR A 654 19.74 -2.72 21.58
C THR A 654 18.67 -2.81 22.67
N PHE A 655 17.57 -3.50 22.38
CA PHE A 655 16.57 -3.85 23.38
C PHE A 655 16.88 -5.26 23.95
N PRO A 656 17.28 -5.38 25.23
CA PRO A 656 17.70 -6.66 25.79
C PRO A 656 16.52 -7.62 25.93
N ILE A 657 16.68 -8.82 25.36
CA ILE A 657 15.72 -9.91 25.45
C ILE A 657 16.51 -11.19 25.62
N ALA A 658 16.31 -11.91 26.72
CA ALA A 658 17.14 -13.07 27.07
C ALA A 658 17.15 -14.16 25.98
N ASN A 659 16.05 -14.30 25.24
CA ASN A 659 15.90 -15.34 24.23
C ASN A 659 15.07 -14.91 23.02
N ALA A 660 15.51 -13.84 22.33
CA ALA A 660 14.86 -13.37 21.11
C ALA A 660 14.98 -14.40 19.97
N GLN A 661 13.87 -14.74 19.33
CA GLN A 661 13.80 -15.72 18.24
C GLN A 661 13.45 -15.06 16.92
N ARG A 662 12.19 -15.10 16.49
CA ARG A 662 11.71 -14.43 15.27
C ARG A 662 11.25 -13.01 15.59
N VAL A 663 11.40 -12.13 14.62
CA VAL A 663 10.89 -10.75 14.66
C VAL A 663 10.01 -10.49 13.45
N TYR A 664 8.91 -9.78 13.66
CA TYR A 664 8.03 -9.27 12.62
C TYR A 664 7.73 -7.80 12.89
N LEU A 665 7.80 -6.96 11.85
CA LEU A 665 7.55 -5.52 11.99
C LEU A 665 6.18 -5.19 11.42
N ALA A 666 5.39 -4.39 12.15
CA ALA A 666 4.18 -3.79 11.61
C ALA A 666 4.03 -2.35 12.10
N ARG A 667 3.93 -1.41 11.16
CA ARG A 667 3.95 0.04 11.40
C ARG A 667 5.16 0.42 12.26
N THR A 668 4.90 0.83 13.51
CA THR A 668 5.86 1.32 14.49
C THR A 668 6.11 0.31 15.62
N TYR A 669 5.78 -0.97 15.40
CA TYR A 669 5.97 -2.04 16.39
C TYR A 669 6.78 -3.20 15.83
N ALA A 670 7.62 -3.77 16.68
CA ALA A 670 8.29 -5.05 16.47
C ALA A 670 7.67 -6.11 17.38
N TYR A 671 7.22 -7.21 16.78
CA TYR A 671 6.66 -8.38 17.43
C TYR A 671 7.76 -9.44 17.51
N VAL A 672 8.26 -9.70 18.72
CA VAL A 672 9.40 -10.60 18.96
C VAL A 672 8.94 -11.82 19.73
N ALA A 673 9.17 -13.00 19.17
CA ALA A 673 9.02 -14.25 19.90
C ALA A 673 10.18 -14.39 20.90
N ALA A 674 9.90 -14.28 22.19
CA ALA A 674 10.88 -14.20 23.28
C ALA A 674 10.91 -15.47 24.16
N LYS A 675 10.46 -16.60 23.62
CA LYS A 675 10.41 -17.92 24.29
C LYS A 675 9.73 -17.85 25.65
N GLN A 676 10.50 -17.87 26.75
CA GLN A 676 9.98 -17.88 28.12
C GLN A 676 9.11 -16.65 28.43
N ASP A 677 9.41 -15.50 27.81
CA ASP A 677 8.66 -14.26 27.98
C ASP A 677 7.46 -14.15 27.01
N GLY A 678 7.20 -15.20 26.21
CA GLY A 678 6.10 -15.23 25.25
C GLY A 678 6.33 -14.33 24.03
N LEU A 679 5.35 -13.47 23.74
CA LEU A 679 5.40 -12.49 22.65
C LEU A 679 5.64 -11.09 23.22
N MET A 680 6.77 -10.48 22.90
CA MET A 680 7.05 -9.08 23.23
C MET A 680 6.66 -8.17 22.07
N ILE A 681 6.00 -7.06 22.39
CA ILE A 681 5.63 -6.01 21.43
C ILE A 681 6.44 -4.77 21.78
N VAL A 682 7.47 -4.48 21.00
CA VAL A 682 8.40 -3.38 21.22
C VAL A 682 7.96 -2.19 20.36
N ASN A 683 7.81 -1.01 20.97
CA ASN A 683 7.57 0.23 20.22
C ASN A 683 8.89 0.70 19.60
N VAL A 684 8.93 0.74 18.27
CA VAL A 684 10.09 1.12 17.46
C VAL A 684 9.87 2.43 16.71
N THR A 685 8.97 3.29 17.20
CA THR A 685 8.70 4.61 16.60
C THR A 685 9.96 5.46 16.56
N ARG A 686 10.72 5.47 17.67
CA ARG A 686 11.99 6.19 17.87
C ARG A 686 13.06 5.17 18.23
N PRO A 687 13.82 4.66 17.26
CA PRO A 687 14.70 3.53 17.48
C PRO A 687 16.07 3.91 18.09
N LEU A 688 16.45 5.20 18.06
CA LEU A 688 17.69 5.74 18.63
C LEU A 688 17.53 6.29 20.06
#